data_AF-A0A4U1C910-F1
#
_entry.id   AF-A0A4U1C910-F1
#
_cell.length_a   1.000
_cell.length_b   1.000
_cell.length_c   1.000
_cell.angle_alpha   90.00
_cell.angle_beta   90.00
_cell.angle_gamma   90.00
#
_symmetry.space_group_name_H-M   'P 1'
#
loop_
_entity.id
_entity.type
_entity.pdbx_description
1 polymer ?
#
loop_
_entity_poly.entity_id
_entity_poly.type
_entity_poly.pdbx_seq_one_letter_code
_entity_poly.pdbx_strand_id
1 'polypeptide(L)'
;MKLSLKTNLRLGLGLSLIILILSSLASYVSINNLIKSSDLVAHSNSVMTDLDNVISTLKDAETGQRGYILTDNKVFLEPYVGANQKINAIYADIKIETKDNPYQQRKLEELKEILDSRFVVIDRTILLKEKGGIVTEADLLEGKIYMDKIRQIIKDMQVEEKRLLSLRTQELNSFSNYTPLLIVFAALLSLVITIFFYRKVSSDYNTRVELQRKLEILNEETAKRITTIQSIAAEVSSGNYKIRLDDVAKDALGNLAGSLNAMAESLQYSFGLIEDKEWMQSGIAKLNDQMVGEKDVKTLANDMLIHIVEHTKSNVAALYILEDDKNLYLTGGYAFTPNEKSYKLAIGEGLVGQCLKSGKLILLDQIPETDVTISYATGQTKPVNVVAFPVKRDGVIIGVLELASLNRYTQRKLDFFNNISANIGIAIYTSQSRKRIQEFLEETQAQAEELQAQHSELEGLNAELEAQTQKIQASEEELRVQQEELLQSNQELEERTSLLEEKNQLIQERNIDIQQKAEQLEQSTKYKSEFLANMSHELRTPLNSILLLSKLMADNEDLDKEYTEYAAVIQSSGQGLLSLIDEILDLSKIEAGKMDLEIHDVNVAEVLTDMKSLFKPIAQDKKLALDFSLTDNLPDLIATDKMRLEQILKNLLSNAFKFTTEGTVSLLIDINSQQKTISFKVKDTGIGIPPSKMSLVFEAFQQADGSTRRKFGGTGLGLSISRELAKLLGGDIKLESEENVGSEFTLTIPLNYHDKEAFLAEQKKVAQIQEKQHFAALEEAEERFTVTHIPGDVADDRATITANDKVILIIEDDTPFAKMLLDFTRKRNYKGIVAVRGDVGIEMANQYNPIAILLDIQLPVKDGWQVMEELKSNPKTRPIPVHIMSSLSVKRESLLKGAVDFIDKPVALEHMKLIFEKLEVALSRSPKQVLIIEENEQHAKALSYFLASSNIDTRVVSNVNESIEALSKKEVDCVILDMGVPDKNAYETLEIIKKSEGLENLPIIIFTGKSLSKGEESRIKQYADSIVLKTAYSYQRILDEAGLFLHLIEENQKQERPSLRKTLAGLSDVLKDKVVLIADDDVRNIFSLTKALEQHQMKILPAVDGKDALKVLAENPKVDVVLMDMMMPELDGYQTTQEIRKMPMYKQLPILAVTAKAMMGDREKCIAAGASDYISKPVDVDQLVSLLRVWLYDKA
;
A
#
# COMPACT_ATOMS: atom_id res chain seq x y z
N MET A 1 32.59 31.89 39.27
CA MET A 1 33.34 31.63 38.01
C MET A 1 32.31 31.44 36.91
N LYS A 2 32.09 32.44 36.02
CA LYS A 2 31.09 32.32 34.95
C LYS A 2 31.65 31.39 33.87
N LEU A 3 31.12 30.16 33.80
CA LEU A 3 31.44 29.20 32.75
C LEU A 3 31.01 29.79 31.40
N SER A 4 31.84 29.60 30.36
CA SER A 4 31.51 30.09 29.02
C SER A 4 30.25 29.39 28.49
N LEU A 5 29.49 30.05 27.61
CA LEU A 5 28.31 29.47 26.95
C LEU A 5 28.63 28.13 26.29
N LYS A 6 29.83 28.02 25.68
CA LYS A 6 30.36 26.78 25.10
C LYS A 6 30.58 25.69 26.14
N THR A 7 30.97 26.04 27.37
CA THR A 7 31.16 25.09 28.48
C THR A 7 29.84 24.63 29.06
N ASN A 8 28.85 25.52 29.22
CA ASN A 8 27.50 25.15 29.66
C ASN A 8 26.82 24.20 28.66
N LEU A 9 26.98 24.47 27.36
CA LEU A 9 26.41 23.63 26.29
C LEU A 9 27.06 22.24 26.26
N ARG A 10 28.39 22.17 26.38
CA ARG A 10 29.15 20.90 26.47
C ARG A 10 28.79 20.08 27.70
N LEU A 11 28.60 20.72 28.86
CA LEU A 11 28.20 20.02 30.08
C LEU A 11 26.77 19.47 29.98
N GLY A 12 25.85 20.24 29.41
CA GLY A 12 24.45 19.80 29.25
C GLY A 12 24.29 18.65 28.26
N LEU A 13 24.88 18.78 27.07
CA LEU A 13 24.86 17.73 26.06
C LEU A 13 25.68 16.51 26.50
N GLY A 14 26.82 16.72 27.18
CA GLY A 14 27.64 15.63 27.69
C GLY A 14 26.93 14.81 28.76
N LEU A 15 26.24 15.47 29.71
CA LEU A 15 25.50 14.79 30.77
C LEU A 15 24.30 14.02 30.22
N SER A 16 23.53 14.61 29.29
CA SER A 16 22.39 13.91 28.67
C SER A 16 22.86 12.72 27.84
N LEU A 17 23.97 12.86 27.10
CA LEU A 17 24.54 11.77 26.31
C LEU A 17 25.02 10.60 27.20
N ILE A 18 25.68 10.88 28.33
CA ILE A 18 26.11 9.84 29.28
C ILE A 18 24.91 9.07 29.83
N ILE A 19 23.84 9.77 30.22
CA ILE A 19 22.62 9.14 30.74
C ILE A 19 21.94 8.30 29.66
N LEU A 20 21.92 8.79 28.42
CA LEU A 20 21.33 8.06 27.29
C LEU A 20 22.12 6.79 26.96
N ILE A 21 23.46 6.85 27.01
CA ILE A 21 24.33 5.67 26.83
C ILE A 21 24.12 4.65 27.95
N LEU A 22 24.09 5.09 29.21
CA LEU A 22 23.88 4.19 30.36
C LEU A 22 22.48 3.54 30.32
N SER A 23 21.46 4.31 29.95
CA SER A 23 20.10 3.80 29.76
C SER A 23 20.01 2.81 28.61
N SER A 24 20.60 3.14 27.46
CA SER A 24 20.63 2.26 26.29
C SER A 24 21.33 0.94 26.61
N LEU A 25 22.45 0.97 27.35
CA LEU A 25 23.14 -0.24 27.79
C LEU A 25 22.30 -1.07 28.76
N ALA A 26 21.66 -0.43 29.75
CA ALA A 26 20.77 -1.11 30.69
C ALA A 26 19.56 -1.73 29.99
N SER A 27 18.96 -1.00 29.04
CA SER A 27 17.85 -1.47 28.21
C SER A 27 18.28 -2.65 27.32
N TYR A 28 19.44 -2.57 26.68
CA TYR A 28 20.01 -3.68 25.89
C TYR A 28 20.20 -4.96 26.73
N VAL A 29 20.77 -4.84 27.93
CA VAL A 29 20.93 -5.99 28.84
C VAL A 29 19.56 -6.56 29.23
N SER A 30 18.58 -5.70 29.53
CA SER A 30 17.24 -6.13 29.94
C SER A 30 16.48 -6.83 28.80
N ILE A 31 16.56 -6.29 27.58
CA ILE A 31 15.96 -6.88 26.37
C ILE A 31 16.60 -8.24 26.07
N ASN A 32 17.93 -8.33 26.15
CA ASN A 32 18.62 -9.61 25.92
C ASN A 32 18.22 -10.68 26.95
N ASN A 33 18.00 -10.30 28.21
CA ASN A 33 17.48 -11.22 29.22
C ASN A 33 16.02 -11.61 28.95
N LEU A 34 15.20 -10.68 28.49
CA LEU A 34 13.81 -10.96 28.10
C LEU A 34 13.72 -11.96 26.94
N ILE A 35 14.56 -11.79 25.92
CA ILE A 35 14.65 -12.74 24.79
C ILE A 35 15.05 -14.13 25.29
N LYS A 36 16.11 -14.22 26.11
CA LYS A 36 16.54 -15.51 26.69
C LYS A 36 15.46 -16.17 27.53
N SER A 37 14.73 -15.42 28.35
CA SER A 37 13.62 -15.96 29.14
C SER A 37 12.46 -16.43 28.24
N SER A 38 12.20 -15.74 27.13
CA SER A 38 11.22 -16.15 26.12
C SER A 38 11.62 -17.47 25.43
N ASP A 39 12.88 -17.60 25.04
CA ASP A 39 13.42 -18.83 24.44
C ASP A 39 13.27 -20.02 25.40
N LEU A 40 13.53 -19.81 26.70
CA LEU A 40 13.37 -20.84 27.73
C LEU A 40 11.90 -21.25 27.96
N VAL A 41 10.95 -20.33 27.76
CA VAL A 41 9.51 -20.63 27.83
C VAL A 41 9.08 -21.44 26.60
N ALA A 42 9.50 -21.03 25.40
CA ALA A 42 9.25 -21.77 24.16
C ALA A 42 9.82 -23.19 24.24
N HIS A 43 11.03 -23.31 24.79
CA HIS A 43 11.69 -24.57 25.05
C HIS A 43 10.89 -25.51 25.98
N SER A 44 10.36 -25.00 27.11
CA SER A 44 9.50 -25.81 27.99
C SER A 44 8.24 -26.34 27.28
N ASN A 45 7.66 -25.55 26.38
CA ASN A 45 6.51 -25.98 25.59
C ASN A 45 6.90 -27.03 24.54
N SER A 46 8.09 -26.93 23.94
CA SER A 46 8.66 -27.94 23.04
C SER A 46 8.77 -29.30 23.73
N VAL A 47 9.43 -29.34 24.91
CA VAL A 47 9.60 -30.55 25.72
C VAL A 47 8.25 -31.20 26.07
N MET A 48 7.25 -30.39 26.47
CA MET A 48 5.91 -30.88 26.77
C MET A 48 5.23 -31.51 25.55
N THR A 49 5.36 -30.86 24.38
CA THR A 49 4.78 -31.34 23.11
C THR A 49 5.41 -32.66 22.67
N ASP A 50 6.73 -32.76 22.79
CA ASP A 50 7.46 -33.97 22.44
C ASP A 50 7.13 -35.14 23.38
N LEU A 51 6.96 -34.88 24.68
CA LEU A 51 6.46 -35.87 25.64
C LEU A 51 5.05 -36.38 25.26
N ASP A 52 4.16 -35.51 24.80
CA ASP A 52 2.83 -35.91 24.29
C ASP A 52 2.93 -36.70 22.98
N ASN A 53 3.85 -36.32 22.08
CA ASN A 53 4.11 -37.02 20.82
C ASN A 53 4.62 -38.46 21.05
N VAL A 54 5.38 -38.71 22.12
CA VAL A 54 5.78 -40.08 22.52
C VAL A 54 4.55 -40.92 22.87
N ILE A 55 3.62 -40.40 23.69
CA ILE A 55 2.38 -41.11 24.04
C ILE A 55 1.52 -41.34 22.80
N SER A 56 1.35 -40.32 21.97
CA SER A 56 0.51 -40.38 20.77
C SER A 56 1.01 -41.45 19.79
N THR A 57 2.31 -41.41 19.47
CA THR A 57 2.94 -42.38 18.56
C THR A 57 2.86 -43.81 19.10
N LEU A 58 3.00 -43.99 20.42
CA LEU A 58 2.89 -45.30 21.04
C LEU A 58 1.45 -45.81 21.08
N LYS A 59 0.47 -44.92 21.28
CA LYS A 59 -0.96 -45.24 21.24
C LYS A 59 -1.39 -45.68 19.85
N ASP A 60 -0.88 -45.02 18.80
CA ASP A 60 -1.13 -45.41 17.41
C ASP A 60 -0.54 -46.79 17.11
N ALA A 61 0.69 -47.05 17.56
CA ALA A 61 1.32 -48.37 17.44
C ALA A 61 0.53 -49.47 18.16
N GLU A 62 0.02 -49.20 19.37
CA GLU A 62 -0.83 -50.13 20.12
C GLU A 62 -2.19 -50.35 19.44
N THR A 63 -2.76 -49.29 18.86
CA THR A 63 -4.03 -49.38 18.13
C THR A 63 -3.87 -50.24 16.88
N GLY A 64 -2.78 -50.04 16.14
CA GLY A 64 -2.46 -50.87 14.97
C GLY A 64 -2.21 -52.33 15.34
N GLN A 65 -1.46 -52.57 16.42
CA GLN A 65 -1.26 -53.91 16.99
C GLN A 65 -2.61 -54.59 17.31
N ARG A 66 -3.53 -53.91 18.01
CA ARG A 66 -4.85 -54.46 18.36
C ARG A 66 -5.70 -54.74 17.13
N GLY A 67 -5.73 -53.83 16.17
CA GLY A 67 -6.43 -54.01 14.89
C GLY A 67 -5.94 -55.26 14.15
N TYR A 68 -4.63 -55.47 14.12
CA TYR A 68 -4.03 -56.67 13.52
C TYR A 68 -4.38 -57.96 14.28
N ILE A 69 -4.29 -57.94 15.62
CA ILE A 69 -4.61 -59.12 16.46
C ILE A 69 -6.08 -59.55 16.29
N LEU A 70 -7.01 -58.59 16.14
CA LEU A 70 -8.45 -58.84 15.99
C LEU A 70 -8.85 -59.30 14.60
N THR A 71 -8.26 -58.71 13.55
CA THR A 71 -8.73 -58.88 12.16
C THR A 71 -7.85 -59.79 11.31
N ASP A 72 -6.62 -60.05 11.74
CA ASP A 72 -5.57 -60.73 10.96
C ASP A 72 -5.17 -60.00 9.66
N ASN A 73 -5.59 -58.74 9.50
CA ASN A 73 -5.28 -57.93 8.33
C ASN A 73 -4.08 -57.00 8.57
N LYS A 74 -3.00 -57.21 7.81
CA LYS A 74 -1.74 -56.45 7.96
C LYS A 74 -1.86 -54.95 7.69
N VAL A 75 -2.91 -54.48 7.01
CA VAL A 75 -3.17 -53.04 6.81
C VAL A 75 -3.26 -52.31 8.14
N PHE A 76 -3.79 -52.94 9.19
CA PHE A 76 -3.85 -52.34 10.52
C PHE A 76 -2.47 -52.13 11.16
N LEU A 77 -1.39 -52.72 10.64
CA LEU A 77 -0.04 -52.48 11.15
C LEU A 77 0.60 -51.19 10.63
N GLU A 78 -0.01 -50.48 9.67
CA GLU A 78 0.54 -49.21 9.14
C GLU A 78 0.92 -48.20 10.25
N PRO A 79 0.11 -47.94 11.30
CA PRO A 79 0.47 -47.02 12.37
C PRO A 79 1.62 -47.51 13.28
N TYR A 80 1.91 -48.82 13.26
CA TYR A 80 3.03 -49.41 14.01
C TYR A 80 4.34 -49.37 13.22
N VAL A 81 4.29 -49.45 11.89
CA VAL A 81 5.48 -49.43 11.03
C VAL A 81 6.22 -48.09 11.19
N GLY A 82 7.45 -48.15 11.70
CA GLY A 82 8.29 -46.96 11.94
C GLY A 82 8.03 -46.22 13.26
N ALA A 83 7.04 -46.64 14.06
CA ALA A 83 6.71 -45.99 15.33
C ALA A 83 7.89 -46.00 16.33
N ASN A 84 8.63 -47.12 16.41
CA ASN A 84 9.82 -47.21 17.27
C ASN A 84 10.93 -46.24 16.82
N GLN A 85 11.15 -46.10 15.51
CA GLN A 85 12.15 -45.14 14.98
C GLN A 85 11.75 -43.69 15.31
N LYS A 86 10.47 -43.35 15.11
CA LYS A 86 9.93 -42.03 15.43
C LYS A 86 10.04 -41.70 16.92
N ILE A 87 9.70 -42.64 17.81
CA ILE A 87 9.84 -42.45 19.25
C ILE A 87 11.31 -42.30 19.67
N ASN A 88 12.23 -43.04 19.05
CA ASN A 88 13.67 -42.87 19.34
C ASN A 88 14.21 -41.52 18.87
N ALA A 89 13.68 -40.95 17.78
CA ALA A 89 14.02 -39.60 17.35
C ALA A 89 13.53 -38.57 18.37
N ILE A 90 12.25 -38.61 18.74
CA ILE A 90 11.66 -37.71 19.74
C ILE A 90 12.39 -37.85 21.09
N TYR A 91 12.76 -39.06 21.50
CA TYR A 91 13.58 -39.30 22.70
C TYR A 91 14.93 -38.57 22.64
N ALA A 92 15.61 -38.58 21.50
CA ALA A 92 16.89 -37.91 21.33
C ALA A 92 16.75 -36.39 21.46
N ASP A 93 15.66 -35.84 20.92
CA ASP A 93 15.34 -34.41 21.00
C ASP A 93 15.05 -34.01 22.45
N ILE A 94 14.14 -34.70 23.15
CA ILE A 94 13.86 -34.47 24.58
C ILE A 94 15.13 -34.58 25.43
N LYS A 95 16.05 -35.49 25.09
CA LYS A 95 17.32 -35.66 25.82
C LYS A 95 18.26 -34.49 25.66
N ILE A 96 18.34 -33.91 24.47
CA ILE A 96 19.13 -32.70 24.21
C ILE A 96 18.48 -31.52 24.91
N GLU A 97 17.16 -31.42 24.81
CA GLU A 97 16.40 -30.32 25.35
C GLU A 97 16.47 -30.25 26.87
N THR A 98 16.24 -31.36 27.57
CA THR A 98 16.21 -31.42 29.04
C THR A 98 17.59 -31.55 29.69
N LYS A 99 18.67 -31.17 29.00
CA LYS A 99 20.06 -31.35 29.49
C LYS A 99 20.37 -30.50 30.73
N ASP A 100 19.66 -29.40 30.91
CA ASP A 100 19.77 -28.49 32.04
C ASP A 100 19.11 -29.02 33.33
N ASN A 101 18.26 -30.05 33.23
CA ASN A 101 17.52 -30.62 34.36
C ASN A 101 17.92 -32.09 34.66
N PRO A 102 18.73 -32.33 35.72
CA PRO A 102 19.15 -33.68 36.12
C PRO A 102 18.00 -34.63 36.50
N TYR A 103 16.87 -34.11 36.99
CA TYR A 103 15.70 -34.92 37.32
C TYR A 103 15.02 -35.44 36.05
N GLN A 104 14.82 -34.56 35.06
CA GLN A 104 14.25 -34.93 33.75
C GLN A 104 15.12 -35.97 33.05
N GLN A 105 16.45 -35.80 33.05
CA GLN A 105 17.38 -36.79 32.47
C GLN A 105 17.23 -38.18 33.07
N ARG A 106 17.13 -38.29 34.40
CA ARG A 106 16.92 -39.57 35.08
C ARG A 106 15.58 -40.21 34.71
N LYS A 107 14.51 -39.41 34.67
CA LYS A 107 13.18 -39.88 34.29
C LYS A 107 13.10 -40.29 32.82
N LEU A 108 13.84 -39.60 31.96
CA LEU A 108 13.94 -39.93 30.55
C LEU A 108 14.69 -41.26 30.33
N GLU A 109 15.73 -41.56 31.10
CA GLU A 109 16.37 -42.88 31.09
C GLU A 109 15.40 -44.00 31.54
N GLU A 110 14.64 -43.78 32.62
CA GLU A 110 13.60 -44.70 33.08
C GLU A 110 12.52 -44.93 32.00
N LEU A 111 12.12 -43.85 31.31
CA LEU A 111 11.16 -43.91 30.21
C LEU A 111 11.68 -44.76 29.05
N LYS A 112 12.96 -44.64 28.69
CA LYS A 112 13.57 -45.41 27.59
C LYS A 112 13.54 -46.91 27.84
N GLU A 113 13.90 -47.35 29.04
CA GLU A 113 13.91 -48.78 29.40
C GLU A 113 12.51 -49.39 29.29
N ILE A 114 11.49 -48.64 29.70
CA ILE A 114 10.09 -49.10 29.71
C ILE A 114 9.50 -49.05 28.29
N LEU A 115 9.85 -48.04 27.47
CA LEU A 115 9.50 -47.96 26.05
C LEU A 115 10.06 -49.15 25.27
N ASP A 116 11.34 -49.46 25.45
CA ASP A 116 11.99 -50.59 24.78
C ASP A 116 11.33 -51.91 25.18
N SER A 117 11.05 -52.08 26.47
CA SER A 117 10.31 -53.24 26.98
C SER A 117 8.91 -53.35 26.37
N ARG A 118 8.20 -52.22 26.20
CA ARG A 118 6.86 -52.20 25.59
C ARG A 118 6.90 -52.64 24.13
N PHE A 119 7.85 -52.13 23.34
CA PHE A 119 8.02 -52.54 21.95
C PHE A 119 8.35 -54.03 21.82
N VAL A 120 9.17 -54.59 22.71
CA VAL A 120 9.42 -56.04 22.75
C VAL A 120 8.12 -56.84 22.93
N VAL A 121 7.17 -56.37 23.76
CA VAL A 121 5.85 -57.02 23.94
C VAL A 121 4.99 -56.88 22.68
N ILE A 122 4.99 -55.71 22.03
CA ILE A 122 4.26 -55.47 20.78
C ILE A 122 4.78 -56.39 19.67
N ASP A 123 6.10 -56.44 19.49
CA ASP A 123 6.76 -57.27 18.46
C ASP A 123 6.45 -58.77 18.70
N ARG A 124 6.56 -59.21 19.96
CA ARG A 124 6.30 -60.60 20.35
C ARG A 124 4.88 -61.03 20.02
N THR A 125 3.89 -60.18 20.31
CA THR A 125 2.47 -60.49 20.11
C THR A 125 2.05 -60.42 18.64
N ILE A 126 2.59 -59.49 17.85
CA ILE A 126 2.43 -59.47 16.39
C ILE A 126 3.00 -60.77 15.79
N LEU A 127 4.20 -61.17 16.20
CA LEU A 127 4.87 -62.36 15.69
C LEU A 127 4.19 -63.68 16.11
N LEU A 128 3.59 -63.71 17.31
CA LEU A 128 2.74 -64.80 17.78
C LEU A 128 1.50 -64.96 16.89
N LYS A 129 0.83 -63.84 16.57
CA LYS A 129 -0.34 -63.83 15.69
C LYS A 129 0.02 -64.23 14.26
N GLU A 130 1.13 -63.73 13.71
CA GLU A 130 1.63 -64.09 12.37
C GLU A 130 1.89 -65.61 12.22
N LYS A 131 2.30 -66.28 13.30
CA LYS A 131 2.53 -67.74 13.31
C LYS A 131 1.25 -68.57 13.53
N GLY A 132 0.07 -67.94 13.53
CA GLY A 132 -1.21 -68.59 13.79
C GLY A 132 -1.45 -68.93 15.27
N GLY A 133 -0.68 -68.33 16.18
CA GLY A 133 -0.85 -68.48 17.63
C GLY A 133 -1.98 -67.62 18.19
N ILE A 134 -2.49 -68.02 19.36
CA ILE A 134 -3.52 -67.27 20.09
C ILE A 134 -2.83 -66.32 21.08
N VAL A 135 -3.11 -65.02 20.98
CA VAL A 135 -2.67 -64.03 21.96
C VAL A 135 -3.53 -64.17 23.21
N THR A 136 -2.90 -64.35 24.38
CA THR A 136 -3.61 -64.55 25.64
C THR A 136 -3.98 -63.23 26.30
N GLU A 137 -4.96 -63.26 27.21
CA GLU A 137 -5.29 -62.10 28.06
C GLU A 137 -4.08 -61.63 28.89
N ALA A 138 -3.22 -62.57 29.31
CA ALA A 138 -2.00 -62.25 30.05
C ALA A 138 -1.02 -61.38 29.23
N ASP A 139 -0.87 -61.65 27.93
CA ASP A 139 -0.01 -60.86 27.03
C ASP A 139 -0.55 -59.42 26.86
N LEU A 140 -1.87 -59.26 26.84
CA LEU A 140 -2.53 -57.95 26.75
C LEU A 140 -2.43 -57.17 28.07
N LEU A 141 -2.56 -57.85 29.20
CA LEU A 141 -2.39 -57.27 30.54
C LEU A 141 -0.94 -56.83 30.79
N GLU A 142 0.04 -57.61 30.34
CA GLU A 142 1.46 -57.24 30.38
C GLU A 142 1.67 -55.91 29.62
N GLY A 143 1.11 -55.80 28.41
CA GLY A 143 1.16 -54.56 27.63
C GLY A 143 0.55 -53.33 28.32
N LYS A 144 -0.58 -53.52 29.01
CA LYS A 144 -1.23 -52.46 29.78
C LYS A 144 -0.34 -51.95 30.92
N ILE A 145 0.36 -52.83 31.65
CA ILE A 145 1.24 -52.44 32.75
C ILE A 145 2.36 -51.51 32.27
N TYR A 146 2.97 -51.82 31.12
CA TYR A 146 4.00 -50.96 30.53
C TYR A 146 3.44 -49.61 30.09
N MET A 147 2.25 -49.58 29.48
CA MET A 147 1.58 -48.33 29.07
C MET A 147 1.25 -47.43 30.27
N ASP A 148 0.75 -48.01 31.36
CA ASP A 148 0.41 -47.24 32.57
C ASP A 148 1.67 -46.65 33.22
N LYS A 149 2.79 -47.39 33.23
CA LYS A 149 4.09 -46.87 33.68
C LYS A 149 4.62 -45.74 32.80
N ILE A 150 4.53 -45.87 31.47
CA ILE A 150 4.94 -44.84 30.50
C ILE A 150 4.13 -43.55 30.73
N ARG A 151 2.80 -43.66 30.85
CA ARG A 151 1.93 -42.53 31.16
C ARG A 151 2.31 -41.85 32.47
N GLN A 152 2.63 -42.63 33.50
CA GLN A 152 3.02 -42.08 34.79
C GLN A 152 4.35 -41.31 34.73
N ILE A 153 5.38 -41.86 34.06
CA ILE A 153 6.68 -41.18 33.93
C ILE A 153 6.55 -39.90 33.09
N ILE A 154 5.83 -39.96 31.98
CA ILE A 154 5.61 -38.77 31.14
C ILE A 154 4.84 -37.71 31.94
N LYS A 155 3.84 -38.10 32.73
CA LYS A 155 3.13 -37.18 33.63
C LYS A 155 4.06 -36.56 34.68
N ASP A 156 4.94 -37.34 35.30
CA ASP A 156 5.93 -36.82 36.26
C ASP A 156 6.86 -35.79 35.60
N MET A 157 7.32 -36.07 34.37
CA MET A 157 8.16 -35.15 33.59
C MET A 157 7.41 -33.88 33.18
N GLN A 158 6.15 -34.00 32.75
CA GLN A 158 5.29 -32.85 32.41
C GLN A 158 4.98 -31.97 33.63
N VAL A 159 4.82 -32.56 34.82
CA VAL A 159 4.62 -31.80 36.06
C VAL A 159 5.85 -30.99 36.41
N GLU A 160 7.04 -31.57 36.27
CA GLU A 160 8.29 -30.84 36.50
C GLU A 160 8.52 -29.75 35.46
N GLU A 161 8.19 -30.00 34.19
CA GLU A 161 8.32 -28.99 33.13
C GLU A 161 7.34 -27.83 33.32
N LYS A 162 6.10 -28.10 33.75
CA LYS A 162 5.14 -27.06 34.14
C LYS A 162 5.64 -26.23 35.32
N ARG A 163 6.34 -26.84 36.28
CA ARG A 163 6.97 -26.12 37.40
C ARG A 163 8.06 -25.18 36.90
N LEU A 164 8.92 -25.64 35.99
CA LEU A 164 9.96 -24.82 35.36
C LEU A 164 9.37 -23.70 34.51
N LEU A 165 8.36 -24.00 33.70
CA LEU A 165 7.63 -23.03 32.89
C LEU A 165 7.05 -21.91 33.75
N SER A 166 6.45 -22.23 34.91
CA SER A 166 5.92 -21.23 35.83
C SER A 166 7.02 -20.30 36.38
N LEU A 167 8.20 -20.83 36.71
CA LEU A 167 9.33 -20.02 37.20
C LEU A 167 9.88 -19.13 36.08
N ARG A 168 10.09 -19.68 34.89
CA ARG A 168 10.57 -18.98 33.69
C ARG A 168 9.61 -17.87 33.26
N THR A 169 8.31 -18.13 33.31
CA THR A 169 7.25 -17.14 33.01
C THR A 169 7.23 -16.00 34.03
N GLN A 170 7.49 -16.29 35.32
CA GLN A 170 7.58 -15.25 36.35
C GLN A 170 8.79 -14.32 36.14
N GLU A 171 9.94 -14.87 35.72
CA GLU A 171 11.11 -14.08 35.33
C GLU A 171 10.85 -13.23 34.09
N LEU A 172 10.24 -13.81 33.05
CA LEU A 172 9.85 -13.10 31.83
C LEU A 172 8.93 -11.92 32.15
N ASN A 173 7.88 -12.15 32.96
CA ASN A 173 6.95 -11.10 33.39
C ASN A 173 7.65 -10.00 34.19
N SER A 174 8.65 -10.35 34.99
CA SER A 174 9.45 -9.35 35.71
C SER A 174 10.22 -8.46 34.73
N PHE A 175 10.95 -9.03 33.77
CA PHE A 175 11.67 -8.24 32.76
C PHE A 175 10.73 -7.43 31.86
N SER A 176 9.59 -8.00 31.47
CA SER A 176 8.58 -7.35 30.64
C SER A 176 8.00 -6.10 31.32
N ASN A 177 7.81 -6.14 32.64
CA ASN A 177 7.30 -4.99 33.40
C ASN A 177 8.36 -3.93 33.69
N TYR A 178 9.60 -4.34 34.02
CA TYR A 178 10.67 -3.39 34.38
C TYR A 178 11.29 -2.68 33.18
N THR A 179 11.43 -3.35 32.04
CA THR A 179 12.15 -2.81 30.86
C THR A 179 11.52 -1.51 30.32
N PRO A 180 10.18 -1.42 30.10
CA PRO A 180 9.55 -0.19 29.62
C PRO A 180 9.66 0.95 30.62
N LEU A 181 9.50 0.66 31.92
CA LEU A 181 9.61 1.66 32.99
C LEU A 181 11.01 2.29 33.04
N LEU A 182 12.06 1.48 32.88
CA LEU A 182 13.44 1.96 32.84
C LEU A 182 13.66 2.92 31.65
N ILE A 183 13.17 2.55 30.46
CA ILE A 183 13.28 3.38 29.25
C ILE A 183 12.55 4.72 29.43
N VAL A 184 11.30 4.68 29.92
CA VAL A 184 10.49 5.89 30.16
C VAL A 184 11.13 6.81 31.19
N PHE A 185 11.64 6.25 32.30
CA PHE A 185 12.31 7.04 33.34
C PHE A 185 13.57 7.74 32.80
N ALA A 186 14.39 7.03 32.02
CA ALA A 186 15.57 7.61 31.40
C ALA A 186 15.24 8.69 30.37
N ALA A 187 14.18 8.50 29.57
CA ALA A 187 13.70 9.51 28.62
C ALA A 187 13.23 10.78 29.33
N LEU A 188 12.45 10.65 30.40
CA LEU A 188 12.01 11.77 31.24
C LEU A 188 13.19 12.51 31.87
N LEU A 189 14.16 11.78 32.43
CA LEU A 189 15.35 12.38 33.02
C LEU A 189 16.18 13.16 31.99
N SER A 190 16.35 12.59 30.79
CA SER A 190 17.03 13.26 29.67
C SER A 190 16.29 14.54 29.23
N LEU A 191 14.96 14.49 29.17
CA LEU A 191 14.12 15.64 28.83
C LEU A 191 14.25 16.77 29.86
N VAL A 192 14.21 16.44 31.15
CA VAL A 192 14.36 17.41 32.25
C VAL A 192 15.73 18.10 32.18
N ILE A 193 16.80 17.33 31.95
CA ILE A 193 18.16 17.88 31.81
C ILE A 193 18.23 18.80 30.58
N THR A 194 17.67 18.37 29.45
CA THR A 194 17.64 19.16 28.21
C THR A 194 16.90 20.49 28.40
N ILE A 195 15.72 20.47 29.02
CA ILE A 195 14.93 21.67 29.32
C ILE A 195 15.71 22.62 30.25
N PHE A 196 16.35 22.10 31.30
CA PHE A 196 17.15 22.90 32.22
C PHE A 196 18.28 23.64 31.50
N PHE A 197 19.04 22.93 30.66
CA PHE A 197 20.15 23.54 29.91
C PHE A 197 19.66 24.49 28.82
N TYR A 198 18.56 24.18 28.14
CA TYR A 198 17.94 25.09 27.17
C TYR A 198 17.55 26.42 27.82
N ARG A 199 16.86 26.39 28.97
CA ARG A 199 16.50 27.61 29.71
C ARG A 199 17.72 28.41 30.13
N LYS A 200 18.77 27.73 30.60
CA LYS A 200 20.03 28.36 31.01
C LYS A 200 20.73 29.07 29.85
N VAL A 201 20.85 28.39 28.69
CA VAL A 201 21.50 28.93 27.49
C VAL A 201 20.69 30.10 26.91
N SER A 202 19.37 29.99 26.85
CA SER A 202 18.49 31.07 26.38
C SER A 202 18.62 32.33 27.25
N SER A 203 18.70 32.17 28.58
CA SER A 203 18.95 33.28 29.51
C SER A 203 20.30 33.98 29.27
N ASP A 204 21.37 33.19 29.10
CA ASP A 204 22.71 33.72 28.80
C ASP A 204 22.75 34.44 27.44
N TYR A 205 22.00 33.96 26.44
CA TYR A 205 21.89 34.58 25.12
C TYR A 205 21.18 35.93 25.17
N ASN A 206 20.01 36.00 25.82
CA ASN A 206 19.24 37.24 25.95
C ASN A 206 20.04 38.35 26.64
N THR A 207 20.82 37.98 27.67
CA THR A 207 21.71 38.92 28.37
C THR A 207 22.77 39.53 27.44
N ARG A 208 23.29 38.76 26.46
CA ARG A 208 24.26 39.26 25.47
C ARG A 208 23.63 40.21 24.46
N VAL A 209 22.44 39.88 23.97
CA VAL A 209 21.70 40.74 23.02
C VAL A 209 21.44 42.12 23.63
N GLU A 210 21.07 42.17 24.92
CA GLU A 210 20.85 43.45 25.62
C GLU A 210 22.15 44.29 25.73
N LEU A 211 23.29 43.64 26.01
CA LEU A 211 24.60 44.30 26.07
C LEU A 211 25.04 44.82 24.70
N GLN A 212 24.77 44.08 23.63
CA GLN A 212 25.14 44.46 22.27
C GLN A 212 24.34 45.68 21.79
N ARG A 213 23.04 45.73 22.12
CA ARG A 213 22.18 46.89 21.83
C ARG A 213 22.63 48.16 22.58
N LYS A 214 23.15 48.01 23.81
CA LYS A 214 23.73 49.14 24.57
C LYS A 214 25.00 49.69 23.92
N LEU A 215 25.84 48.84 23.32
CA LEU A 215 27.05 49.27 22.59
C LEU A 215 26.71 50.01 21.29
N GLU A 216 25.67 49.57 20.59
CA GLU A 216 25.27 50.15 19.31
C GLU A 216 24.73 51.59 19.48
N ILE A 217 23.91 51.82 20.50
CA ILE A 217 23.42 53.15 20.87
C ILE A 217 24.57 54.10 21.23
N LEU A 218 25.60 53.61 21.95
CA LEU A 218 26.76 54.40 22.34
C LEU A 218 27.63 54.81 21.14
N ASN A 219 27.77 53.92 20.14
CA ASN A 219 28.51 54.22 18.92
C ASN A 219 27.81 55.28 18.06
N GLU A 220 26.48 55.24 17.99
CA GLU A 220 25.69 56.22 17.22
C GLU A 220 25.77 57.64 17.82
N GLU A 221 25.83 57.74 19.16
CA GLU A 221 26.05 59.01 19.86
C GLU A 221 27.46 59.59 19.58
N THR A 222 28.46 58.73 19.50
CA THR A 222 29.86 59.12 19.24
C THR A 222 30.05 59.63 17.82
N ALA A 223 29.41 58.99 16.83
CA ALA A 223 29.46 59.40 15.42
C ALA A 223 28.91 60.83 15.20
N LYS A 224 27.79 61.18 15.85
CA LYS A 224 27.19 62.53 15.77
C LYS A 224 28.09 63.64 16.31
N ARG A 225 28.95 63.35 17.29
CA ARG A 225 29.90 64.35 17.84
C ARG A 225 31.06 64.64 16.87
N ILE A 226 31.51 63.62 16.12
CA ILE A 226 32.61 63.76 15.16
C ILE A 226 32.20 64.62 13.95
N THR A 227 30.97 64.47 13.47
CA THR A 227 30.45 65.26 12.33
C THR A 227 30.40 66.77 12.61
N THR A 228 30.07 67.18 13.84
CA THR A 228 30.03 68.60 14.23
C THR A 228 31.43 69.23 14.31
N ILE A 229 32.47 68.44 14.61
CA ILE A 229 33.86 68.90 14.64
C ILE A 229 34.39 69.12 13.21
N GLN A 230 34.01 68.25 12.26
CA GLN A 230 34.43 68.37 10.86
C GLN A 230 33.91 69.63 10.16
N SER A 231 32.67 70.05 10.43
CA SER A 231 32.11 71.26 9.82
C SER A 231 32.80 72.55 10.28
N ILE A 232 33.24 72.61 11.55
CA ILE A 232 33.93 73.78 12.12
C ILE A 232 35.34 73.93 11.56
N ALA A 233 36.07 72.83 11.37
CA ALA A 233 37.40 72.85 10.77
C ALA A 233 37.37 73.32 9.30
N ALA A 234 36.32 72.98 8.56
CA ALA A 234 36.14 73.37 7.16
C ALA A 234 35.95 74.89 6.99
N GLU A 235 35.20 75.55 7.89
CA GLU A 235 34.98 77.00 7.81
C GLU A 235 36.21 77.83 8.21
N VAL A 236 36.98 77.39 9.22
CA VAL A 236 38.25 78.05 9.60
C VAL A 236 39.29 77.96 8.47
N SER A 237 39.28 76.85 7.72
CA SER A 237 40.11 76.69 6.51
C SER A 237 39.72 77.61 5.35
N SER A 238 38.49 78.15 5.34
CA SER A 238 37.96 78.98 4.26
C SER A 238 38.28 80.47 4.38
N GLY A 239 39.07 80.88 5.39
CA GLY A 239 39.57 82.25 5.55
C GLY A 239 38.69 83.18 6.39
N ASN A 240 37.65 82.66 7.05
CA ASN A 240 36.76 83.45 7.89
C ASN A 240 37.15 83.36 9.39
N TYR A 241 38.15 84.12 9.80
CA TYR A 241 38.74 84.05 11.15
C TYR A 241 38.03 84.88 12.24
N LYS A 242 36.76 85.28 12.01
CA LYS A 242 35.99 86.15 12.93
C LYS A 242 34.78 85.48 13.60
N ILE A 243 34.63 84.18 13.46
CA ILE A 243 33.46 83.47 13.99
C ILE A 243 33.60 83.30 15.51
N ARG A 244 32.59 83.75 16.27
CA ARG A 244 32.43 83.44 17.70
C ARG A 244 31.23 82.51 17.86
N LEU A 245 31.42 81.45 18.65
CA LEU A 245 30.40 80.42 18.90
C LEU A 245 29.21 80.97 19.71
N ASP A 246 27.98 80.68 19.26
CA ASP A 246 26.72 80.97 19.96
C ASP A 246 26.48 80.00 21.15
N ASP A 247 25.72 80.46 22.16
CA ASP A 247 25.52 79.79 23.45
C ASP A 247 24.85 78.40 23.36
N VAL A 248 24.18 78.06 22.26
CA VAL A 248 23.55 76.73 22.05
C VAL A 248 24.59 75.64 21.72
N ALA A 249 25.75 76.02 21.16
CA ALA A 249 26.84 75.08 20.84
C ALA A 249 27.79 74.81 22.01
N LYS A 250 27.68 75.54 23.12
CA LYS A 250 28.52 75.36 24.32
C LYS A 250 28.19 74.09 25.10
N ASP A 251 26.92 73.68 25.14
CA ASP A 251 26.50 72.47 25.87
C ASP A 251 26.92 71.16 25.18
N ALA A 252 27.08 71.16 23.85
CA ALA A 252 27.42 69.96 23.09
C ALA A 252 28.94 69.63 23.04
N LEU A 253 29.81 70.64 23.20
CA LEU A 253 31.27 70.51 22.99
C LEU A 253 32.14 70.98 24.17
N GLY A 254 31.54 71.52 25.24
CA GLY A 254 32.22 71.82 26.51
C GLY A 254 33.51 72.66 26.35
N ASN A 255 34.58 72.24 27.03
CA ASN A 255 35.86 72.97 27.13
C ASN A 255 36.62 73.17 25.80
N LEU A 256 36.16 72.58 24.68
CA LEU A 256 36.86 72.63 23.38
C LEU A 256 36.72 73.99 22.67
N ALA A 257 35.68 74.77 23.00
CA ALA A 257 35.41 76.08 22.39
C ALA A 257 36.47 77.14 22.71
N GLY A 258 37.16 77.04 23.86
CA GLY A 258 38.21 77.99 24.27
C GLY A 258 39.50 77.84 23.44
N SER A 259 39.87 76.61 23.09
CA SER A 259 41.11 76.29 22.38
C SER A 259 41.09 76.71 20.91
N LEU A 260 39.92 76.74 20.27
CA LEU A 260 39.75 77.16 18.88
C LEU A 260 39.94 78.67 18.69
N ASN A 261 39.59 79.49 19.69
CA ASN A 261 39.79 80.94 19.62
C ASN A 261 41.28 81.35 19.77
N ALA A 262 42.05 80.63 20.59
CA ALA A 262 43.49 80.88 20.75
C ALA A 262 44.30 80.54 19.47
N MET A 263 43.79 79.61 18.65
CA MET A 263 44.40 79.22 17.38
C MET A 263 44.32 80.33 16.32
N ALA A 264 43.22 81.09 16.29
CA ALA A 264 43.02 82.19 15.34
C ALA A 264 43.97 83.38 15.60
N GLU A 265 44.30 83.64 16.86
CA GLU A 265 45.18 84.75 17.29
C GLU A 265 46.67 84.49 16.97
N SER A 266 47.12 83.23 17.05
CA SER A 266 48.51 82.83 16.69
C SER A 266 48.81 82.94 15.19
N LEU A 267 47.80 82.81 14.33
CA LEU A 267 47.97 82.85 12.87
C LEU A 267 48.31 84.25 12.35
N GLN A 268 47.92 85.32 13.05
CA GLN A 268 48.18 86.70 12.64
C GLN A 268 49.64 87.15 12.89
N TYR A 269 50.37 86.49 13.80
CA TYR A 269 51.76 86.83 14.14
C TYR A 269 52.79 86.22 13.15
N SER A 270 52.43 85.20 12.38
CA SER A 270 53.38 84.37 11.61
C SER A 270 53.79 84.91 10.23
N PHE A 271 53.16 85.98 9.73
CA PHE A 271 53.41 86.49 8.37
C PHE A 271 54.68 87.37 8.21
N GLY A 272 55.52 87.51 9.25
CA GLY A 272 56.79 88.27 9.20
C GLY A 272 58.06 87.48 8.85
N LEU A 273 57.98 86.16 8.65
CA LEU A 273 59.12 85.24 8.46
C LEU A 273 59.23 84.66 7.03
N ILE A 274 58.64 85.31 6.03
CA ILE A 274 58.18 84.66 4.78
C ILE A 274 59.28 84.46 3.72
N GLU A 275 60.25 85.34 3.55
CA GLU A 275 61.14 85.32 2.35
C GLU A 275 62.13 84.13 2.30
N ASP A 276 62.66 83.72 3.47
CA ASP A 276 63.50 82.52 3.56
C ASP A 276 62.69 81.22 3.47
N LYS A 277 61.46 81.26 4.02
CA LYS A 277 60.47 80.18 3.90
C LYS A 277 60.01 80.00 2.46
N GLU A 278 59.85 81.07 1.67
CA GLU A 278 59.34 80.98 0.30
C GLU A 278 60.23 80.15 -0.63
N TRP A 279 61.56 80.34 -0.64
CA TRP A 279 62.41 79.48 -1.51
C TRP A 279 62.56 78.06 -0.97
N MET A 280 62.49 77.85 0.35
CA MET A 280 62.46 76.49 0.92
C MET A 280 61.14 75.78 0.58
N GLN A 281 60.00 76.47 0.73
CA GLN A 281 58.67 75.94 0.43
C GLN A 281 58.48 75.73 -1.07
N SER A 282 58.96 76.63 -1.93
CA SER A 282 58.90 76.44 -3.38
C SER A 282 59.76 75.26 -3.84
N GLY A 283 60.97 75.08 -3.26
CA GLY A 283 61.82 73.92 -3.53
C GLY A 283 61.17 72.60 -3.12
N ILE A 284 60.56 72.56 -1.92
CA ILE A 284 59.84 71.40 -1.39
C ILE A 284 58.58 71.11 -2.21
N ALA A 285 57.79 72.13 -2.56
CA ALA A 285 56.56 71.97 -3.32
C ALA A 285 56.81 71.36 -4.71
N LYS A 286 57.80 71.88 -5.45
CA LYS A 286 58.15 71.33 -6.77
C LYS A 286 58.73 69.91 -6.68
N LEU A 287 59.50 69.60 -5.63
CA LEU A 287 59.99 68.24 -5.40
C LEU A 287 58.81 67.30 -5.12
N ASN A 288 57.85 67.72 -4.30
CA ASN A 288 56.65 66.96 -4.02
C ASN A 288 55.83 66.71 -5.30
N ASP A 289 55.65 67.72 -6.16
CA ASP A 289 54.96 67.56 -7.45
C ASP A 289 55.63 66.51 -8.36
N GLN A 290 56.97 66.45 -8.39
CA GLN A 290 57.70 65.43 -9.15
C GLN A 290 57.55 64.02 -8.56
N MET A 291 57.33 63.91 -7.25
CA MET A 291 57.08 62.65 -6.54
C MET A 291 55.64 62.15 -6.69
N VAL A 292 54.71 63.00 -7.11
CA VAL A 292 53.31 62.62 -7.35
C VAL A 292 53.20 61.77 -8.62
N GLY A 293 52.46 60.67 -8.53
CA GLY A 293 52.18 59.75 -9.63
C GLY A 293 52.53 58.29 -9.32
N GLU A 294 52.07 57.37 -10.16
CA GLU A 294 52.37 55.94 -10.05
C GLU A 294 53.70 55.62 -10.72
N LYS A 295 54.81 55.94 -10.05
CA LYS A 295 56.17 55.70 -10.54
C LYS A 295 56.83 54.56 -9.78
N ASP A 296 57.54 53.71 -10.53
CA ASP A 296 58.45 52.72 -9.94
C ASP A 296 59.59 53.42 -9.18
N VAL A 297 60.12 52.75 -8.16
CA VAL A 297 61.13 53.29 -7.24
C VAL A 297 62.37 53.82 -7.99
N LYS A 298 62.78 53.18 -9.10
CA LYS A 298 63.93 53.64 -9.90
C LYS A 298 63.64 54.92 -10.68
N THR A 299 62.46 55.01 -11.30
CA THR A 299 62.03 56.20 -12.04
C THR A 299 61.85 57.38 -11.08
N LEU A 300 61.20 57.13 -9.95
CA LEU A 300 61.01 58.10 -8.88
C LEU A 300 62.36 58.61 -8.34
N ALA A 301 63.30 57.70 -8.05
CA ALA A 301 64.64 58.06 -7.59
C ALA A 301 65.37 59.02 -8.55
N ASN A 302 65.32 58.77 -9.85
CA ASN A 302 65.98 59.61 -10.84
C ASN A 302 65.33 61.00 -10.97
N ASP A 303 64.00 61.07 -11.01
CA ASP A 303 63.27 62.34 -11.12
C ASP A 303 63.57 63.25 -9.91
N MET A 304 63.63 62.65 -8.72
CA MET A 304 63.96 63.38 -7.49
C MET A 304 65.41 63.89 -7.51
N LEU A 305 66.36 63.07 -7.95
CA LEU A 305 67.76 63.46 -8.04
C LEU A 305 67.96 64.62 -9.01
N ILE A 306 67.30 64.61 -10.17
CA ILE A 306 67.38 65.70 -11.16
C ILE A 306 66.95 67.03 -10.51
N HIS A 307 65.78 67.06 -9.86
CA HIS A 307 65.26 68.28 -9.24
C HIS A 307 66.12 68.78 -8.08
N ILE A 308 66.60 67.87 -7.22
CA ILE A 308 67.46 68.23 -6.08
C ILE A 308 68.77 68.83 -6.58
N VAL A 309 69.37 68.24 -7.62
CA VAL A 309 70.62 68.71 -8.22
C VAL A 309 70.43 70.10 -8.84
N GLU A 310 69.37 70.30 -9.63
CA GLU A 310 69.07 71.59 -10.26
C GLU A 310 68.79 72.70 -9.22
N HIS A 311 67.96 72.41 -8.23
CA HIS A 311 67.54 73.40 -7.22
C HIS A 311 68.69 73.83 -6.31
N THR A 312 69.60 72.90 -5.98
CA THR A 312 70.75 73.18 -5.11
C THR A 312 72.03 73.56 -5.86
N LYS A 313 72.02 73.48 -7.19
CA LYS A 313 73.17 73.64 -8.08
C LYS A 313 74.32 72.68 -7.74
N SER A 314 73.98 71.44 -7.43
CA SER A 314 74.94 70.34 -7.29
C SER A 314 75.35 69.83 -8.68
N ASN A 315 76.38 69.01 -8.75
CA ASN A 315 76.94 68.52 -10.02
C ASN A 315 76.89 66.99 -10.14
N VAL A 316 76.94 66.26 -9.03
CA VAL A 316 76.84 64.80 -8.98
C VAL A 316 75.88 64.41 -7.86
N ALA A 317 75.08 63.36 -8.08
CA ALA A 317 74.20 62.81 -7.06
C ALA A 317 74.08 61.28 -7.14
N ALA A 318 73.89 60.64 -5.99
CA ALA A 318 73.57 59.22 -5.89
C ALA A 318 72.57 58.98 -4.76
N LEU A 319 71.57 58.13 -5.02
CA LEU A 319 70.60 57.69 -4.01
C LEU A 319 70.77 56.20 -3.73
N TYR A 320 70.96 55.89 -2.46
CA TYR A 320 71.05 54.52 -1.96
C TYR A 320 69.87 54.20 -1.05
N ILE A 321 69.25 53.04 -1.25
CA ILE A 321 68.12 52.56 -0.43
C ILE A 321 68.56 51.33 0.36
N LEU A 322 68.13 51.26 1.62
CA LEU A 322 68.39 50.14 2.51
C LEU A 322 67.39 49.01 2.21
N GLU A 323 67.90 47.81 1.91
CA GLU A 323 67.07 46.61 1.76
C GLU A 323 67.12 45.71 3.00
N ASP A 324 66.30 44.65 3.02
CA ASP A 324 66.12 43.74 4.17
C ASP A 324 67.42 43.04 4.62
N ASP A 325 68.41 42.91 3.73
CA ASP A 325 69.73 42.32 4.02
C ASP A 325 70.68 43.29 4.77
N LYS A 326 70.17 44.47 5.16
CA LYS A 326 70.89 45.55 5.86
C LYS A 326 72.02 46.20 5.06
N ASN A 327 72.04 46.06 3.73
CA ASN A 327 72.97 46.77 2.86
C ASN A 327 72.27 47.89 2.07
N LEU A 328 73.06 48.88 1.69
CA LEU A 328 72.62 49.99 0.85
C LEU A 328 72.85 49.65 -0.62
N TYR A 329 71.79 49.74 -1.42
CA TYR A 329 71.83 49.51 -2.86
C TYR A 329 71.64 50.80 -3.63
N LEU A 330 72.43 50.99 -4.69
CA LEU A 330 72.32 52.14 -5.57
C LEU A 330 71.03 52.05 -6.41
N THR A 331 70.09 52.95 -6.18
CA THR A 331 68.78 52.95 -6.85
C THR A 331 68.66 54.01 -7.95
N GLY A 332 69.38 55.12 -7.82
CA GLY A 332 69.42 56.20 -8.82
C GLY A 332 70.72 57.00 -8.75
N GLY A 333 71.11 57.60 -9.89
CA GLY A 333 72.35 58.37 -9.99
C GLY A 333 72.29 59.47 -11.05
N TYR A 334 72.92 60.61 -10.76
CA TYR A 334 73.03 61.77 -11.65
C TYR A 334 74.50 62.13 -11.88
N ALA A 335 74.93 62.11 -13.15
CA ALA A 335 76.33 62.35 -13.56
C ALA A 335 77.37 61.54 -12.78
N PHE A 336 76.98 60.35 -12.30
CA PHE A 336 77.78 59.41 -11.52
C PHE A 336 78.05 58.15 -12.35
N THR A 337 79.31 57.72 -12.45
CA THR A 337 79.69 56.46 -13.13
C THR A 337 80.00 55.42 -12.05
N PRO A 338 79.08 54.46 -11.77
CA PRO A 338 79.29 53.48 -10.71
C PRO A 338 80.36 52.45 -11.08
N ASN A 339 81.15 52.02 -10.10
CA ASN A 339 82.06 50.87 -10.20
C ASN A 339 81.42 49.64 -9.49
N GLU A 340 81.93 48.41 -9.67
CA GLU A 340 81.31 47.19 -9.07
C GLU A 340 81.15 47.27 -7.54
N LYS A 341 82.09 47.94 -6.84
CA LYS A 341 82.02 48.18 -5.40
C LYS A 341 81.02 49.27 -4.98
N SER A 342 80.56 50.10 -5.90
CA SER A 342 79.67 51.22 -5.63
C SER A 342 78.18 50.83 -5.72
N TYR A 343 77.85 49.62 -6.15
CA TYR A 343 76.46 49.16 -6.24
C TYR A 343 75.87 48.70 -4.91
N LYS A 344 76.72 48.23 -4.00
CA LYS A 344 76.34 47.70 -2.69
C LYS A 344 77.31 48.21 -1.63
N LEU A 345 76.80 48.90 -0.61
CA LEU A 345 77.59 49.46 0.49
C LEU A 345 77.11 48.93 1.83
N ALA A 346 78.05 48.57 2.71
CA ALA A 346 77.75 48.14 4.07
C ALA A 346 77.56 49.34 5.03
N ILE A 347 76.92 49.09 6.17
CA ILE A 347 76.75 50.11 7.22
C ILE A 347 78.11 50.54 7.76
N GLY A 348 78.40 51.85 7.77
CA GLY A 348 79.67 52.43 8.19
C GLY A 348 80.76 52.47 7.11
N GLU A 349 80.49 51.96 5.91
CA GLU A 349 81.40 51.99 4.77
C GLU A 349 81.29 53.31 3.99
N GLY A 350 82.39 54.06 3.86
CA GLY A 350 82.43 55.35 3.17
C GLY A 350 81.56 56.44 3.82
N LEU A 351 81.43 57.58 3.14
CA LEU A 351 80.62 58.71 3.63
C LEU A 351 79.13 58.34 3.73
N VAL A 352 78.62 57.59 2.75
CA VAL A 352 77.23 57.14 2.66
C VAL A 352 76.89 56.14 3.77
N GLY A 353 77.70 55.10 3.98
CA GLY A 353 77.48 54.12 5.05
C GLY A 353 77.66 54.73 6.44
N GLN A 354 78.58 55.70 6.62
CA GLN A 354 78.74 56.42 7.88
C GLN A 354 77.57 57.38 8.16
N CYS A 355 76.98 57.97 7.12
CA CYS A 355 75.75 58.76 7.22
C CYS A 355 74.58 57.89 7.68
N LEU A 356 74.43 56.67 7.13
CA LEU A 356 73.43 55.69 7.59
C LEU A 356 73.62 55.32 9.07
N LYS A 357 74.86 55.08 9.52
CA LYS A 357 75.16 54.71 10.90
C LYS A 357 74.94 55.86 11.90
N SER A 358 75.30 57.08 11.52
CA SER A 358 75.21 58.25 12.39
C SER A 358 73.83 58.92 12.39
N GLY A 359 73.04 58.74 11.32
CA GLY A 359 71.74 59.35 11.14
C GLY A 359 71.74 60.87 11.04
N LYS A 360 72.92 61.46 10.80
CA LYS A 360 73.16 62.90 10.68
C LYS A 360 73.69 63.23 9.29
N LEU A 361 73.40 64.45 8.84
CA LEU A 361 74.02 65.01 7.64
C LEU A 361 75.52 65.15 7.88
N ILE A 362 76.33 64.64 6.95
CA ILE A 362 77.80 64.72 6.98
C ILE A 362 78.25 65.57 5.78
N LEU A 363 78.96 66.66 6.05
CA LEU A 363 79.54 67.54 5.04
C LEU A 363 81.07 67.41 5.08
N LEU A 364 81.66 67.20 3.90
CA LEU A 364 83.10 67.13 3.70
C LEU A 364 83.54 68.33 2.86
N ASP A 365 84.20 69.32 3.49
CA ASP A 365 84.53 70.62 2.87
C ASP A 365 85.98 70.71 2.31
N GLN A 366 86.79 69.65 2.45
CA GLN A 366 88.18 69.60 1.97
C GLN A 366 88.54 68.18 1.50
N ILE A 367 88.44 67.90 0.20
CA ILE A 367 88.69 66.58 -0.38
C ILE A 367 90.16 66.52 -0.86
N PRO A 368 90.98 65.55 -0.38
CA PRO A 368 92.36 65.36 -0.85
C PRO A 368 92.42 65.00 -2.35
N GLU A 369 93.52 65.34 -3.01
CA GLU A 369 93.61 65.39 -4.49
C GLU A 369 93.44 64.07 -5.26
N THR A 370 93.30 62.90 -4.64
CA THR A 370 93.53 61.61 -5.31
C THR A 370 92.33 60.77 -5.76
N ASP A 371 91.07 60.98 -5.33
CA ASP A 371 90.08 59.89 -5.47
C ASP A 371 88.66 60.20 -6.02
N VAL A 372 88.25 61.45 -6.31
CA VAL A 372 86.89 61.72 -6.86
C VAL A 372 86.92 62.74 -8.00
N THR A 373 86.44 62.35 -9.19
CA THR A 373 86.35 63.22 -10.37
C THR A 373 84.94 63.25 -10.99
N ILE A 374 84.45 64.45 -11.29
CA ILE A 374 83.26 64.71 -12.10
C ILE A 374 83.69 64.61 -13.56
N SER A 375 83.13 63.65 -14.30
CA SER A 375 83.44 63.45 -15.72
C SER A 375 82.47 64.21 -16.62
N TYR A 376 82.99 65.00 -17.54
CA TYR A 376 82.26 65.63 -18.63
C TYR A 376 82.91 65.22 -19.96
N ALA A 377 82.19 65.32 -21.09
CA ALA A 377 82.64 64.76 -22.37
C ALA A 377 84.02 65.28 -22.86
N THR A 378 84.52 66.38 -22.31
CA THR A 378 85.78 67.04 -22.68
C THR A 378 86.84 67.08 -21.56
N GLY A 379 86.60 66.44 -20.40
CA GLY A 379 87.57 66.42 -19.30
C GLY A 379 87.01 65.97 -17.95
N GLN A 380 87.81 66.12 -16.90
CA GLN A 380 87.43 65.80 -15.52
C GLN A 380 87.66 67.01 -14.59
N THR A 381 86.76 67.26 -13.64
CA THR A 381 86.88 68.34 -12.63
C THR A 381 86.60 67.82 -11.22
N LYS A 382 87.14 68.46 -10.18
CA LYS A 382 87.04 67.98 -8.78
C LYS A 382 85.98 68.78 -8.00
N PRO A 383 85.07 68.13 -7.26
CA PRO A 383 84.11 68.84 -6.40
C PRO A 383 84.83 69.49 -5.21
N VAL A 384 84.33 70.64 -4.77
CA VAL A 384 84.87 71.37 -3.60
C VAL A 384 84.32 70.80 -2.29
N ASN A 385 83.11 70.22 -2.34
CA ASN A 385 82.49 69.57 -1.20
C ASN A 385 81.59 68.40 -1.61
N VAL A 386 81.44 67.44 -0.69
CA VAL A 386 80.49 66.34 -0.80
C VAL A 386 79.64 66.33 0.47
N VAL A 387 78.33 66.20 0.31
CA VAL A 387 77.37 66.08 1.39
C VAL A 387 76.61 64.77 1.26
N ALA A 388 76.52 64.03 2.35
CA ALA A 388 75.64 62.88 2.49
C ALA A 388 74.60 63.18 3.56
N PHE A 389 73.32 62.97 3.24
CA PHE A 389 72.24 63.11 4.21
C PHE A 389 71.31 61.89 4.21
N PRO A 390 70.79 61.50 5.38
CA PRO A 390 69.94 60.32 5.50
C PRO A 390 68.55 60.63 4.96
N VAL A 391 67.92 59.66 4.31
CA VAL A 391 66.50 59.66 3.95
C VAL A 391 65.73 58.97 5.06
N LYS A 392 64.74 59.65 5.63
CA LYS A 392 64.04 59.19 6.85
C LYS A 392 62.55 59.00 6.60
N ARG A 393 61.96 57.99 7.26
CA ARG A 393 60.52 57.83 7.43
C ARG A 393 60.23 57.58 8.90
N ASP A 394 59.38 58.41 9.50
CA ASP A 394 58.97 58.32 10.92
C ASP A 394 60.15 58.14 11.90
N GLY A 395 61.29 58.79 11.59
CA GLY A 395 62.53 58.69 12.38
C GLY A 395 63.44 57.50 12.04
N VAL A 396 63.00 56.55 11.20
CA VAL A 396 63.79 55.42 10.70
C VAL A 396 64.50 55.80 9.40
N ILE A 397 65.79 55.49 9.28
CA ILE A 397 66.56 55.77 8.06
C ILE A 397 66.32 54.63 7.06
N ILE A 398 65.80 54.95 5.88
CA ILE A 398 65.50 53.97 4.84
C ILE A 398 66.45 54.06 3.64
N GLY A 399 67.35 55.06 3.64
CA GLY A 399 68.31 55.28 2.57
C GLY A 399 69.21 56.47 2.86
N VAL A 400 70.15 56.75 1.95
CA VAL A 400 71.09 57.87 2.03
C VAL A 400 71.25 58.48 0.66
N LEU A 401 71.26 59.82 0.60
CA LEU A 401 71.49 60.58 -0.62
C LEU A 401 72.83 61.30 -0.50
N GLU A 402 73.67 61.13 -1.52
CA GLU A 402 74.98 61.76 -1.65
C GLU A 402 74.96 62.79 -2.78
N LEU A 403 75.49 63.99 -2.52
CA LEU A 403 75.60 65.08 -3.49
C LEU A 403 77.00 65.69 -3.46
N ALA A 404 77.56 65.96 -4.64
CA ALA A 404 78.80 66.70 -4.77
C ALA A 404 78.57 68.01 -5.55
N SER A 405 79.20 69.11 -5.12
CA SER A 405 79.12 70.40 -5.82
C SER A 405 80.50 71.02 -6.01
N LEU A 406 80.62 71.85 -7.05
CA LEU A 406 81.77 72.75 -7.25
C LEU A 406 81.70 74.00 -6.35
N ASN A 407 80.55 74.27 -5.71
CA ASN A 407 80.31 75.43 -4.85
C ASN A 407 80.08 75.05 -3.39
N ARG A 408 80.43 75.94 -2.45
CA ARG A 408 80.12 75.72 -1.02
C ARG A 408 78.60 75.68 -0.77
N TYR A 409 78.14 74.68 -0.01
CA TYR A 409 76.74 74.62 0.42
C TYR A 409 76.51 75.68 1.51
N THR A 410 75.50 76.54 1.31
CA THR A 410 75.08 77.52 2.31
C THR A 410 74.22 76.85 3.38
N GLN A 411 74.11 77.46 4.57
CA GLN A 411 73.27 76.93 5.67
C GLN A 411 71.84 76.65 5.21
N ARG A 412 71.27 77.55 4.39
CA ARG A 412 69.96 77.40 3.76
C ARG A 412 69.79 76.10 2.96
N LYS A 413 70.82 75.67 2.21
CA LYS A 413 70.80 74.43 1.41
C LYS A 413 70.92 73.20 2.30
N LEU A 414 71.71 73.28 3.37
CA LEU A 414 71.82 72.20 4.36
C LEU A 414 70.49 72.00 5.10
N ASP A 415 69.82 73.09 5.46
CA ASP A 415 68.50 73.05 6.06
C ASP A 415 67.46 72.49 5.08
N PHE A 416 67.55 72.81 3.79
CA PHE A 416 66.71 72.22 2.74
C PHE A 416 66.86 70.69 2.66
N PHE A 417 68.08 70.15 2.68
CA PHE A 417 68.33 68.70 2.66
C PHE A 417 67.71 67.98 3.87
N ASN A 418 67.80 68.58 5.06
CA ASN A 418 67.16 68.02 6.25
C ASN A 418 65.62 68.02 6.16
N ASN A 419 65.03 69.04 5.51
CA ASN A 419 63.58 69.14 5.37
C ASN A 419 63.02 68.17 4.30
N ILE A 420 63.72 67.99 3.18
CA ILE A 420 63.25 67.05 2.13
C ILE A 420 63.45 65.58 2.52
N SER A 421 64.38 65.27 3.43
CA SER A 421 64.68 63.91 3.89
C SER A 421 63.43 63.08 4.24
N ALA A 422 62.48 63.68 4.96
CA ALA A 422 61.24 63.00 5.38
C ALA A 422 60.29 62.75 4.20
N ASN A 423 60.11 63.75 3.33
CA ASN A 423 59.20 63.65 2.18
C ASN A 423 59.71 62.61 1.17
N ILE A 424 61.02 62.58 0.93
CA ILE A 424 61.67 61.58 0.08
C ILE A 424 61.43 60.17 0.66
N GLY A 425 61.55 60.03 1.98
CA GLY A 425 61.35 58.75 2.64
C GLY A 425 59.91 58.24 2.56
N ILE A 426 58.93 59.14 2.71
CA ILE A 426 57.51 58.81 2.54
C ILE A 426 57.22 58.37 1.11
N ALA A 427 57.68 59.11 0.09
CA ALA A 427 57.41 58.80 -1.31
C ALA A 427 57.96 57.42 -1.73
N ILE A 428 59.20 57.11 -1.35
CA ILE A 428 59.83 55.81 -1.62
C ILE A 428 59.05 54.68 -0.94
N TYR A 429 58.65 54.86 0.33
CA TYR A 429 57.90 53.86 1.07
C TYR A 429 56.50 53.61 0.51
N THR A 430 55.81 54.66 0.05
CA THR A 430 54.49 54.53 -0.58
C THR A 430 54.58 53.76 -1.89
N SER A 431 55.62 53.99 -2.71
CA SER A 431 55.86 53.22 -3.94
C SER A 431 56.15 51.73 -3.63
N GLN A 432 57.01 51.44 -2.65
CA GLN A 432 57.31 50.07 -2.21
C GLN A 432 56.08 49.35 -1.62
N SER A 433 55.31 50.05 -0.79
CA SER A 433 54.12 49.49 -0.12
C SER A 433 52.99 49.19 -1.10
N ARG A 434 52.81 50.03 -2.14
CA ARG A 434 51.82 49.79 -3.20
C ARG A 434 52.13 48.52 -3.98
N LYS A 435 53.40 48.31 -4.36
CA LYS A 435 53.84 47.07 -5.03
C LYS A 435 53.51 45.84 -4.19
N ARG A 436 53.80 45.89 -2.88
CA ARG A 436 53.53 44.79 -1.95
C ARG A 436 52.04 44.52 -1.73
N ILE A 437 51.21 45.57 -1.70
CA ILE A 437 49.75 45.43 -1.61
C ILE A 437 49.18 44.77 -2.88
N GLN A 438 49.68 45.14 -4.06
CA GLN A 438 49.25 44.52 -5.32
C GLN A 438 49.56 43.01 -5.34
N GLU A 439 50.78 42.63 -4.92
CA GLU A 439 51.19 41.23 -4.79
C GLU A 439 50.27 40.45 -3.82
N PHE A 440 49.92 41.04 -2.67
CA PHE A 440 48.99 40.41 -1.71
C PHE A 440 47.54 40.34 -2.21
N LEU A 441 47.08 41.31 -2.99
CA LEU A 441 45.75 41.30 -3.60
C LEU A 441 45.61 40.14 -4.59
N GLU A 442 46.62 39.94 -5.43
CA GLU A 442 46.67 38.83 -6.38
C GLU A 442 46.67 37.47 -5.65
N GLU A 443 47.44 37.34 -4.57
CA GLU A 443 47.44 36.14 -3.73
C GLU A 443 46.09 35.89 -3.05
N THR A 444 45.46 36.93 -2.50
CA THR A 444 44.16 36.83 -1.84
C THR A 444 43.05 36.47 -2.83
N GLN A 445 43.10 37.03 -4.04
CA GLN A 445 42.14 36.72 -5.10
C GLN A 445 42.26 35.26 -5.55
N ALA A 446 43.48 34.77 -5.74
CA ALA A 446 43.71 33.35 -6.06
C ALA A 446 43.19 32.42 -4.94
N GLN A 447 43.41 32.77 -3.67
CA GLN A 447 42.87 32.01 -2.53
C GLN A 447 41.34 32.04 -2.46
N ALA A 448 40.71 33.17 -2.78
CA ALA A 448 39.26 33.30 -2.81
C ALA A 448 38.62 32.45 -3.93
N GLU A 449 39.24 32.44 -5.12
CA GLU A 449 38.83 31.60 -6.24
C GLU A 449 38.95 30.11 -5.90
N GLU A 450 40.03 29.69 -5.23
CA GLU A 450 40.20 28.31 -4.75
C GLU A 450 39.16 27.93 -3.68
N LEU A 451 38.90 28.81 -2.71
CA LEU A 451 37.85 28.62 -1.69
C LEU A 451 36.46 28.52 -2.31
N GLN A 452 36.16 29.34 -3.31
CA GLN A 452 34.88 29.31 -4.01
C GLN A 452 34.70 28.01 -4.80
N ALA A 453 35.77 27.50 -5.42
CA ALA A 453 35.76 26.19 -6.06
C ALA A 453 35.50 25.06 -5.04
N GLN A 454 36.19 25.06 -3.89
CA GLN A 454 35.95 24.09 -2.81
C GLN A 454 34.53 24.20 -2.24
N HIS A 455 33.99 25.41 -2.11
CA HIS A 455 32.62 25.61 -1.64
C HIS A 455 31.60 25.01 -2.60
N SER A 456 31.78 25.22 -3.91
CA SER A 456 30.91 24.63 -4.94
C SER A 456 30.98 23.10 -4.95
N GLU A 457 32.17 22.52 -4.72
CA GLU A 457 32.32 21.06 -4.59
C GLU A 457 31.60 20.53 -3.34
N LEU A 458 31.69 21.22 -2.21
CA LEU A 458 30.96 20.89 -0.98
C LEU A 458 29.45 21.02 -1.13
N GLU A 459 28.96 22.04 -1.84
CA GLU A 459 27.53 22.17 -2.15
C GLU A 459 27.05 21.01 -3.03
N GLY A 460 27.84 20.59 -4.00
CA GLY A 460 27.56 19.38 -4.81
C GLY A 460 27.49 18.11 -3.96
N LEU A 461 28.46 17.91 -3.08
CA LEU A 461 28.50 16.79 -2.13
C LEU A 461 27.33 16.80 -1.15
N ASN A 462 26.95 17.97 -0.64
CA ASN A 462 25.80 18.12 0.24
C ASN A 462 24.49 17.81 -0.50
N ALA A 463 24.34 18.28 -1.74
CA ALA A 463 23.17 17.95 -2.56
C ALA A 463 23.08 16.44 -2.84
N GLU A 464 24.21 15.77 -3.09
CA GLU A 464 24.26 14.32 -3.26
C GLU A 464 23.91 13.58 -1.96
N LEU A 465 24.42 14.03 -0.81
CA LEU A 465 24.08 13.49 0.51
C LEU A 465 22.61 13.70 0.86
N GLU A 466 22.02 14.85 0.53
CA GLU A 466 20.60 15.10 0.71
C GLU A 466 19.76 14.17 -0.18
N ALA A 467 20.16 13.96 -1.43
CA ALA A 467 19.51 13.01 -2.33
C ALA A 467 19.60 11.57 -1.79
N GLN A 468 20.76 11.14 -1.29
CA GLN A 468 20.91 9.84 -0.64
C GLN A 468 20.07 9.72 0.63
N THR A 469 20.04 10.77 1.46
CA THR A 469 19.24 10.81 2.69
C THR A 469 17.75 10.71 2.38
N GLN A 470 17.26 11.43 1.37
CA GLN A 470 15.87 11.34 0.91
C GLN A 470 15.54 9.94 0.38
N LYS A 471 16.47 9.30 -0.34
CA LYS A 471 16.30 7.92 -0.82
C LYS A 471 16.22 6.91 0.33
N ILE A 472 17.04 7.09 1.36
CA ILE A 472 17.00 6.27 2.58
C ILE A 472 15.67 6.50 3.32
N GLN A 473 15.23 7.74 3.51
CA GLN A 473 13.95 8.05 4.15
C GLN A 473 12.75 7.47 3.39
N ALA A 474 12.76 7.53 2.06
CA ALA A 474 11.72 6.91 1.24
C ALA A 474 11.72 5.38 1.42
N SER A 475 12.90 4.76 1.40
CA SER A 475 13.03 3.31 1.66
C SER A 475 12.64 2.91 3.08
N GLU A 476 12.92 3.75 4.09
CA GLU A 476 12.55 3.52 5.48
C GLU A 476 11.04 3.64 5.68
N GLU A 477 10.40 4.61 5.03
CA GLU A 477 8.94 4.76 5.05
C GLU A 477 8.25 3.60 4.31
N GLU A 478 8.76 3.17 3.15
CA GLU A 478 8.27 1.97 2.45
C GLU A 478 8.40 0.71 3.33
N LEU A 479 9.55 0.54 3.99
CA LEU A 479 9.76 -0.57 4.94
C LEU A 479 8.82 -0.48 6.14
N ARG A 480 8.52 0.72 6.64
CA ARG A 480 7.58 0.91 7.75
C ARG A 480 6.17 0.53 7.33
N VAL A 481 5.71 0.98 6.17
CA VAL A 481 4.41 0.62 5.61
C VAL A 481 4.33 -0.90 5.42
N GLN A 482 5.38 -1.54 4.87
CA GLN A 482 5.43 -3.00 4.76
C GLN A 482 5.40 -3.71 6.11
N GLN A 483 6.07 -3.18 7.13
CA GLN A 483 6.01 -3.75 8.48
C GLN A 483 4.62 -3.60 9.10
N GLU A 484 3.95 -2.46 8.90
CA GLU A 484 2.57 -2.24 9.38
C GLU A 484 1.59 -3.18 8.66
N GLU A 485 1.68 -3.33 7.33
CA GLU A 485 0.88 -4.28 6.56
C GLU A 485 1.13 -5.73 7.01
N LEU A 486 2.39 -6.11 7.26
CA LEU A 486 2.74 -7.43 7.77
C LEU A 486 2.21 -7.67 9.19
N LEU A 487 2.28 -6.68 10.07
CA LEU A 487 1.72 -6.76 11.43
C LEU A 487 0.22 -6.95 11.38
N GLN A 488 -0.48 -6.17 10.54
CA GLN A 488 -1.91 -6.29 10.36
C GLN A 488 -2.29 -7.64 9.75
N SER A 489 -1.56 -8.10 8.74
CA SER A 489 -1.77 -9.43 8.14
C SER A 489 -1.49 -10.56 9.12
N ASN A 490 -0.45 -10.45 9.96
CA ASN A 490 -0.16 -11.44 10.98
C ASN A 490 -1.24 -11.46 12.07
N GLN A 491 -1.72 -10.29 12.49
CA GLN A 491 -2.81 -10.20 13.47
C GLN A 491 -4.10 -10.81 12.91
N GLU A 492 -4.44 -10.54 11.64
CA GLU A 492 -5.59 -11.17 10.97
C GLU A 492 -5.42 -12.69 10.83
N LEU A 493 -4.19 -13.16 10.52
CA LEU A 493 -3.87 -14.59 10.47
C LEU A 493 -3.98 -15.25 11.85
N GLU A 494 -3.53 -14.58 12.91
CA GLU A 494 -3.62 -15.08 14.29
C GLU A 494 -5.06 -15.15 14.76
N GLU A 495 -5.88 -14.13 14.48
CA GLU A 495 -7.33 -14.15 14.73
C GLU A 495 -8.02 -15.27 13.95
N ARG A 496 -7.70 -15.45 12.66
CA ARG A 496 -8.24 -16.57 11.85
C ARG A 496 -7.80 -17.93 12.36
N THR A 497 -6.55 -18.06 12.80
CA THR A 497 -6.01 -19.32 13.31
C THR A 497 -6.66 -19.69 14.65
N SER A 498 -6.81 -18.71 15.54
CA SER A 498 -7.52 -18.88 16.81
C SER A 498 -9.00 -19.29 16.61
N LEU A 499 -9.70 -18.61 15.70
CA LEU A 499 -11.08 -18.97 15.34
C LEU A 499 -11.18 -20.37 14.69
N LEU A 500 -10.18 -20.76 13.90
CA LEU A 500 -10.11 -22.11 13.31
C LEU A 500 -9.82 -23.18 14.37
N GLU A 501 -8.95 -22.91 15.33
CA GLU A 501 -8.68 -23.82 16.45
C GLU A 501 -9.92 -24.00 17.33
N GLU A 502 -10.62 -22.91 17.67
CA GLU A 502 -11.88 -22.97 18.42
C GLU A 502 -12.95 -23.78 17.65
N LYS A 503 -13.11 -23.54 16.35
CA LYS A 503 -14.02 -24.33 15.51
C LYS A 503 -13.60 -25.80 15.42
N ASN A 504 -12.32 -26.09 15.26
CA ASN A 504 -11.83 -27.46 15.18
C ASN A 504 -12.04 -28.22 16.51
N GLN A 505 -11.84 -27.55 17.64
CA GLN A 505 -12.12 -28.13 18.95
C GLN A 505 -13.62 -28.42 19.11
N LEU A 506 -14.48 -27.48 18.71
CA LEU A 506 -15.94 -27.68 18.73
C LEU A 506 -16.36 -28.82 17.80
N ILE A 507 -15.77 -28.92 16.60
CA ILE A 507 -16.02 -30.01 15.65
C ILE A 507 -15.59 -31.35 16.24
N GLN A 508 -14.43 -31.42 16.91
CA GLN A 508 -13.98 -32.65 17.58
C GLN A 508 -14.94 -33.08 18.68
N GLU A 509 -15.39 -32.16 19.53
CA GLU A 509 -16.39 -32.45 20.56
C GLU A 509 -17.70 -32.95 19.94
N ARG A 510 -18.20 -32.29 18.90
CA ARG A 510 -19.41 -32.70 18.19
C ARG A 510 -19.27 -34.05 17.48
N ASN A 511 -18.11 -34.35 16.92
CA ASN A 511 -17.84 -35.63 16.27
C ASN A 511 -17.83 -36.77 17.29
N ILE A 512 -17.26 -36.55 18.48
CA ILE A 512 -17.29 -37.53 19.57
C ILE A 512 -18.73 -37.78 20.01
N ASP A 513 -19.54 -36.73 20.20
CA ASP A 513 -20.96 -36.83 20.56
C ASP A 513 -21.78 -37.56 19.48
N ILE A 514 -21.54 -37.24 18.20
CA ILE A 514 -22.21 -37.89 17.06
C ILE A 514 -21.84 -39.38 17.03
N GLN A 515 -20.56 -39.72 17.20
CA GLN A 515 -20.10 -41.11 17.20
C GLN A 515 -20.75 -41.91 18.34
N GLN A 516 -20.81 -41.35 19.55
CA GLN A 516 -21.49 -41.98 20.69
C GLN A 516 -22.99 -42.18 20.44
N LYS A 517 -23.67 -41.18 19.86
CA LYS A 517 -25.09 -41.30 19.50
C LYS A 517 -25.34 -42.33 18.40
N ALA A 518 -24.45 -42.40 17.40
CA ALA A 518 -24.53 -43.37 16.33
C ALA A 518 -24.38 -44.81 16.86
N GLU A 519 -23.39 -45.05 17.73
CA GLU A 519 -23.20 -46.36 18.39
C GLU A 519 -24.40 -46.75 19.26
N GLN A 520 -24.96 -45.80 20.02
CA GLN A 520 -26.17 -46.04 20.82
C GLN A 520 -27.38 -46.40 19.95
N LEU A 521 -27.53 -45.72 18.81
CA LEU A 521 -28.64 -45.95 17.88
C LEU A 521 -28.51 -47.32 17.18
N GLU A 522 -27.29 -47.70 16.79
CA GLU A 522 -26.99 -49.00 16.18
C GLU A 522 -27.27 -50.14 17.17
N GLN A 523 -26.79 -50.02 18.42
CA GLN A 523 -27.10 -50.99 19.47
C GLN A 523 -28.61 -51.08 19.73
N SER A 524 -29.30 -49.94 19.82
CA SER A 524 -30.76 -49.90 20.02
C SER A 524 -31.50 -50.61 18.89
N THR A 525 -31.10 -50.38 17.64
CA THR A 525 -31.72 -50.99 16.44
C THR A 525 -31.51 -52.51 16.40
N LYS A 526 -30.30 -52.96 16.76
CA LYS A 526 -29.98 -54.40 16.85
C LYS A 526 -30.78 -55.09 17.95
N TYR A 527 -30.83 -54.51 19.16
CA TYR A 527 -31.62 -55.05 20.28
C TYR A 527 -33.12 -55.10 19.95
N LYS A 528 -33.68 -54.06 19.31
CA LYS A 528 -35.09 -54.03 18.90
C LYS A 528 -35.42 -55.15 17.92
N SER A 529 -34.54 -55.40 16.95
CA SER A 529 -34.72 -56.45 15.93
C SER A 529 -34.61 -57.87 16.51
N GLU A 530 -33.62 -58.13 17.36
CA GLU A 530 -33.46 -59.43 18.04
C GLU A 530 -34.61 -59.71 19.02
N PHE A 531 -35.08 -58.68 19.73
CA PHE A 531 -36.21 -58.79 20.64
C PHE A 531 -37.51 -59.18 19.92
N LEU A 532 -37.85 -58.53 18.80
CA LEU A 532 -39.08 -58.82 18.05
C LEU A 532 -39.08 -60.22 17.42
N ALA A 533 -37.93 -60.68 16.91
CA ALA A 533 -37.79 -62.02 16.35
C ALA A 533 -38.01 -63.11 17.42
N ASN A 534 -37.42 -62.94 18.60
CA ASN A 534 -37.58 -63.88 19.71
C ASN A 534 -39.01 -63.87 20.26
N MET A 535 -39.61 -62.69 20.47
CA MET A 535 -40.98 -62.58 20.97
C MET A 535 -42.01 -63.22 20.05
N SER A 536 -41.84 -63.15 18.72
CA SER A 536 -42.77 -63.81 17.81
C SER A 536 -42.75 -65.34 17.93
N HIS A 537 -41.56 -65.94 18.05
CA HIS A 537 -41.43 -67.39 18.22
C HIS A 537 -42.07 -67.86 19.55
N GLU A 538 -41.88 -67.08 20.61
CA GLU A 538 -42.48 -67.32 21.93
C GLU A 538 -44.00 -67.16 21.95
N LEU A 539 -44.56 -66.26 21.14
CA LEU A 539 -46.02 -66.05 21.04
C LEU A 539 -46.71 -67.03 20.08
N ARG A 540 -46.05 -67.43 18.99
CA ARG A 540 -46.63 -68.34 17.97
C ARG A 540 -46.89 -69.74 18.51
N THR A 541 -45.98 -70.25 19.34
CA THR A 541 -46.03 -71.61 19.89
C THR A 541 -47.27 -71.89 20.76
N PRO A 542 -47.59 -71.06 21.78
CA PRO A 542 -48.81 -71.25 22.57
C PRO A 542 -50.09 -70.95 21.77
N LEU A 543 -50.05 -69.97 20.86
CA LEU A 543 -51.22 -69.56 20.07
C LEU A 543 -51.67 -70.65 19.07
N ASN A 544 -50.73 -71.30 18.39
CA ASN A 544 -51.04 -72.42 17.50
C ASN A 544 -51.68 -73.60 18.23
N SER A 545 -51.28 -73.84 19.48
CA SER A 545 -51.88 -74.87 20.34
C SER A 545 -53.33 -74.53 20.68
N ILE A 546 -53.60 -73.26 21.04
CA ILE A 546 -54.96 -72.76 21.31
C ILE A 546 -55.85 -72.84 20.06
N LEU A 547 -55.31 -72.52 18.88
CA LEU A 547 -56.01 -72.57 17.60
C LEU A 547 -56.37 -74.00 17.17
N LEU A 548 -55.46 -74.95 17.37
CA LEU A 548 -55.72 -76.36 17.05
C LEU A 548 -56.80 -76.93 17.96
N LEU A 549 -56.73 -76.64 19.26
CA LEU A 549 -57.73 -77.06 20.25
C LEU A 549 -59.10 -76.44 19.97
N SER A 550 -59.17 -75.14 19.66
CA SER A 550 -60.43 -74.48 19.34
C SER A 550 -61.03 -74.97 18.03
N LYS A 551 -60.22 -75.28 17.01
CA LYS A 551 -60.69 -75.89 15.76
C LYS A 551 -61.28 -77.30 16.00
N LEU A 552 -60.59 -78.14 16.77
CA LEU A 552 -61.09 -79.47 17.14
C LEU A 552 -62.40 -79.40 17.95
N MET A 553 -62.62 -78.34 18.72
CA MET A 553 -63.87 -78.09 19.43
C MET A 553 -64.98 -77.54 18.53
N ALA A 554 -64.64 -76.70 17.55
CA ALA A 554 -65.60 -76.13 16.60
C ALA A 554 -66.10 -77.17 15.58
N ASP A 555 -65.24 -78.11 15.17
CA ASP A 555 -65.55 -79.18 14.19
C ASP A 555 -66.25 -80.41 14.83
N ASN A 556 -66.51 -80.39 16.14
CA ASN A 556 -67.09 -81.54 16.86
C ASN A 556 -68.62 -81.43 16.97
N GLU A 557 -69.33 -82.32 16.28
CA GLU A 557 -70.79 -82.33 16.13
C GLU A 557 -71.56 -82.72 17.42
N ASP A 558 -70.87 -83.27 18.44
CA ASP A 558 -71.47 -83.70 19.72
C ASP A 558 -71.53 -82.58 20.79
N LEU A 559 -70.99 -81.39 20.51
CA LEU A 559 -70.96 -80.24 21.42
C LEU A 559 -72.18 -79.32 21.23
N ASP A 560 -72.65 -78.74 22.35
CA ASP A 560 -73.80 -77.82 22.33
C ASP A 560 -73.51 -76.60 21.43
N LYS A 561 -74.55 -76.09 20.73
CA LYS A 561 -74.39 -75.02 19.72
C LYS A 561 -73.72 -73.74 20.27
N GLU A 562 -73.90 -73.47 21.55
CA GLU A 562 -73.29 -72.33 22.22
C GLU A 562 -71.76 -72.49 22.40
N TYR A 563 -71.28 -73.71 22.65
CA TYR A 563 -69.85 -74.00 22.82
C TYR A 563 -69.10 -74.08 21.49
N THR A 564 -69.76 -74.52 20.42
CA THR A 564 -69.20 -74.46 19.06
C THR A 564 -69.07 -73.01 18.57
N GLU A 565 -70.04 -72.15 18.89
CA GLU A 565 -69.91 -70.70 18.66
C GLU A 565 -68.76 -70.08 19.47
N TYR A 566 -68.60 -70.43 20.76
CA TYR A 566 -67.45 -69.96 21.55
C TYR A 566 -66.11 -70.45 20.99
N ALA A 567 -66.03 -71.70 20.56
CA ALA A 567 -64.83 -72.24 19.93
C ALA A 567 -64.50 -71.51 18.61
N ALA A 568 -65.51 -71.22 17.78
CA ALA A 568 -65.35 -70.44 16.54
C ALA A 568 -64.91 -68.98 16.81
N VAL A 569 -65.41 -68.35 17.88
CA VAL A 569 -64.98 -67.01 18.30
C VAL A 569 -63.53 -67.02 18.82
N ILE A 570 -63.13 -68.03 19.60
CA ILE A 570 -61.74 -68.19 20.06
C ILE A 570 -60.81 -68.46 18.87
N GLN A 571 -61.23 -69.30 17.92
CA GLN A 571 -60.46 -69.60 16.72
C GLN A 571 -60.26 -68.36 15.84
N SER A 572 -61.33 -67.61 15.54
CA SER A 572 -61.24 -66.38 14.74
C SER A 572 -60.39 -65.29 15.43
N SER A 573 -60.51 -65.16 16.76
CA SER A 573 -59.70 -64.21 17.53
C SER A 573 -58.21 -64.62 17.59
N GLY A 574 -57.93 -65.91 17.76
CA GLY A 574 -56.56 -66.44 17.75
C GLY A 574 -55.90 -66.30 16.37
N GLN A 575 -56.66 -66.51 15.29
CA GLN A 575 -56.16 -66.40 13.93
C GLN A 575 -55.85 -64.94 13.58
N GLY A 576 -56.69 -64.02 14.05
CA GLY A 576 -56.44 -62.58 13.95
C GLY A 576 -55.18 -62.14 14.70
N LEU A 577 -54.93 -62.69 15.90
CA LEU A 577 -53.72 -62.39 16.66
C LEU A 577 -52.45 -62.91 15.97
N LEU A 578 -52.51 -64.10 15.37
CA LEU A 578 -51.40 -64.67 14.63
C LEU A 578 -51.05 -63.81 13.41
N SER A 579 -52.06 -63.38 12.64
CA SER A 579 -51.89 -62.45 11.52
C SER A 579 -51.23 -61.14 11.95
N LEU A 580 -51.60 -60.61 13.11
CA LEU A 580 -51.04 -59.36 13.65
C LEU A 580 -49.56 -59.52 14.03
N ILE A 581 -49.19 -60.66 14.61
CA ILE A 581 -47.80 -60.97 14.94
C ILE A 581 -46.97 -61.12 13.66
N ASP A 582 -47.52 -61.78 12.64
CA ASP A 582 -46.85 -61.95 11.35
C ASP A 582 -46.69 -60.60 10.62
N GLU A 583 -47.69 -59.72 10.66
CA GLU A 583 -47.64 -58.34 10.14
C GLU A 583 -46.55 -57.49 10.83
N ILE A 584 -46.43 -57.57 12.16
CA ILE A 584 -45.39 -56.84 12.92
C ILE A 584 -43.98 -57.36 12.57
N LEU A 585 -43.84 -58.68 12.42
CA LEU A 585 -42.57 -59.27 12.03
C LEU A 585 -42.17 -58.88 10.60
N ASP A 586 -43.11 -58.93 9.66
CA ASP A 586 -42.87 -58.52 8.28
C ASP A 586 -42.41 -57.07 8.24
N LEU A 587 -43.09 -56.16 8.96
CA LEU A 587 -42.66 -54.76 9.08
C LEU A 587 -41.23 -54.63 9.65
N SER A 588 -40.92 -55.36 10.72
CA SER A 588 -39.58 -55.34 11.33
C SER A 588 -38.48 -55.89 10.42
N LYS A 589 -38.78 -56.91 9.61
CA LYS A 589 -37.82 -57.48 8.63
C LYS A 589 -37.58 -56.53 7.46
N ILE A 590 -38.63 -55.84 7.03
CA ILE A 590 -38.57 -54.81 5.98
C ILE A 590 -37.73 -53.61 6.46
N GLU A 591 -38.00 -53.06 7.65
CA GLU A 591 -37.22 -51.96 8.24
C GLU A 591 -35.74 -52.32 8.44
N ALA A 592 -35.45 -53.59 8.78
CA ALA A 592 -34.09 -54.09 8.94
C ALA A 592 -33.40 -54.49 7.61
N GLY A 593 -34.09 -54.40 6.48
CA GLY A 593 -33.56 -54.77 5.16
C GLY A 593 -33.29 -56.27 4.97
N LYS A 594 -33.90 -57.15 5.78
CA LYS A 594 -33.66 -58.61 5.81
C LYS A 594 -34.78 -59.43 5.13
N MET A 595 -35.57 -58.81 4.26
CA MET A 595 -36.68 -59.47 3.57
C MET A 595 -36.25 -59.92 2.17
N ASP A 596 -36.22 -61.24 1.94
CA ASP A 596 -35.88 -61.83 0.66
C ASP A 596 -37.11 -61.84 -0.28
N LEU A 597 -36.91 -61.55 -1.57
CA LEU A 597 -37.94 -61.53 -2.61
C LEU A 597 -37.74 -62.68 -3.60
N GLU A 598 -38.82 -63.37 -3.97
CA GLU A 598 -38.80 -64.49 -4.92
C GLU A 598 -39.44 -64.10 -6.26
N ILE A 599 -38.61 -63.57 -7.17
CA ILE A 599 -39.07 -63.06 -8.47
C ILE A 599 -39.29 -64.19 -9.47
N HIS A 600 -40.51 -64.29 -9.99
CA HIS A 600 -40.92 -65.27 -11.00
C HIS A 600 -41.76 -64.62 -12.10
N ASP A 601 -41.94 -65.30 -13.24
CA ASP A 601 -42.91 -64.88 -14.26
C ASP A 601 -44.33 -65.25 -13.82
N VAL A 602 -45.14 -64.25 -13.52
CA VAL A 602 -46.49 -64.38 -12.95
C VAL A 602 -47.55 -64.01 -13.97
N ASN A 603 -48.59 -64.84 -14.11
CA ASN A 603 -49.72 -64.54 -14.99
C ASN A 603 -50.73 -63.60 -14.30
N VAL A 604 -51.00 -62.45 -14.91
CA VAL A 604 -51.90 -61.43 -14.34
C VAL A 604 -53.35 -61.94 -14.26
N ALA A 605 -53.78 -62.77 -15.21
CA ALA A 605 -55.13 -63.36 -15.20
C ALA A 605 -55.31 -64.36 -14.05
N GLU A 606 -54.23 -65.03 -13.63
CA GLU A 606 -54.25 -65.94 -12.48
C GLU A 606 -54.45 -65.16 -11.17
N VAL A 607 -53.67 -64.09 -10.96
CA VAL A 607 -53.80 -63.19 -9.79
C VAL A 607 -55.23 -62.62 -9.70
N LEU A 608 -55.81 -62.20 -10.84
CA LEU A 608 -57.19 -61.72 -10.90
C LEU A 608 -58.21 -62.82 -10.55
N THR A 609 -57.99 -64.04 -11.04
CA THR A 609 -58.87 -65.17 -10.77
C THR A 609 -58.83 -65.51 -9.28
N ASP A 610 -57.65 -65.49 -8.68
CA ASP A 610 -57.42 -65.74 -7.25
C ASP A 610 -58.14 -64.66 -6.40
N MET A 611 -57.96 -63.37 -6.72
CA MET A 611 -58.65 -62.28 -6.02
C MET A 611 -60.18 -62.33 -6.21
N LYS A 612 -60.66 -62.64 -7.41
CA LYS A 612 -62.09 -62.77 -7.69
C LYS A 612 -62.71 -63.95 -6.95
N SER A 613 -62.01 -65.08 -6.84
CA SER A 613 -62.45 -66.25 -6.07
C SER A 613 -62.56 -65.93 -4.58
N LEU A 614 -61.59 -65.20 -4.03
CA LEU A 614 -61.55 -64.79 -2.62
C LEU A 614 -62.67 -63.80 -2.25
N PHE A 615 -62.92 -62.77 -3.07
CA PHE A 615 -63.82 -61.68 -2.68
C PHE A 615 -65.25 -61.78 -3.24
N LYS A 616 -65.52 -62.64 -4.23
CA LYS A 616 -66.88 -62.83 -4.76
C LYS A 616 -67.88 -63.33 -3.70
N PRO A 617 -67.56 -64.32 -2.84
CA PRO A 617 -68.46 -64.73 -1.75
C PRO A 617 -68.72 -63.59 -0.75
N ILE A 618 -67.70 -62.79 -0.44
CA ILE A 618 -67.78 -61.66 0.51
C ILE A 618 -68.68 -60.56 -0.06
N ALA A 619 -68.55 -60.25 -1.36
CA ALA A 619 -69.39 -59.28 -2.04
C ALA A 619 -70.87 -59.73 -2.06
N GLN A 620 -71.12 -61.02 -2.27
CA GLN A 620 -72.48 -61.60 -2.25
C GLN A 620 -73.11 -61.55 -0.85
N ASP A 621 -72.35 -61.88 0.19
CA ASP A 621 -72.79 -61.82 1.59
C ASP A 621 -73.11 -60.38 2.02
N LYS A 622 -72.26 -59.42 1.63
CA LYS A 622 -72.47 -57.98 1.90
C LYS A 622 -73.40 -57.27 0.92
N LYS A 623 -73.92 -57.94 -0.11
CA LYS A 623 -74.74 -57.37 -1.19
C LYS A 623 -74.12 -56.16 -1.91
N LEU A 624 -72.80 -56.17 -2.08
CA LEU A 624 -72.07 -55.14 -2.82
C LEU A 624 -71.82 -55.59 -4.26
N ALA A 625 -71.83 -54.65 -5.20
CA ALA A 625 -71.43 -54.94 -6.57
C ALA A 625 -69.89 -55.01 -6.65
N LEU A 626 -69.37 -56.07 -7.28
CA LEU A 626 -67.94 -56.29 -7.46
C LEU A 626 -67.64 -56.38 -8.96
N ASP A 627 -66.82 -55.45 -9.45
CA ASP A 627 -66.41 -55.38 -10.85
C ASP A 627 -64.89 -55.54 -11.02
N PHE A 628 -64.48 -56.31 -12.03
CA PHE A 628 -63.09 -56.46 -12.42
C PHE A 628 -63.00 -56.15 -13.90
N SER A 629 -62.38 -55.02 -14.22
CA SER A 629 -62.25 -54.53 -15.59
C SER A 629 -60.80 -54.57 -16.05
N LEU A 630 -60.62 -55.12 -17.26
CA LEU A 630 -59.36 -55.24 -17.96
C LEU A 630 -59.36 -54.24 -19.12
N THR A 631 -58.29 -53.47 -19.30
CA THR A 631 -58.08 -52.67 -20.50
C THR A 631 -57.51 -53.53 -21.63
N ASP A 632 -57.89 -53.25 -22.89
CA ASP A 632 -57.34 -53.95 -24.05
C ASP A 632 -55.83 -53.65 -24.16
N ASN A 633 -55.00 -54.71 -24.32
CA ASN A 633 -53.54 -54.70 -24.51
C ASN A 633 -52.64 -54.93 -23.25
N LEU A 634 -53.05 -55.79 -22.32
CA LEU A 634 -52.24 -56.22 -21.17
C LEU A 634 -51.28 -57.39 -21.51
N PRO A 635 -50.04 -57.42 -20.96
CA PRO A 635 -49.12 -58.53 -21.11
C PRO A 635 -49.54 -59.72 -20.24
N ASP A 636 -49.43 -60.92 -20.80
CA ASP A 636 -49.85 -62.17 -20.12
C ASP A 636 -48.96 -62.53 -18.92
N LEU A 637 -47.71 -62.03 -18.87
CA LEU A 637 -46.71 -62.36 -17.86
C LEU A 637 -46.01 -61.09 -17.34
N ILE A 638 -45.81 -61.01 -16.02
CA ILE A 638 -45.02 -59.99 -15.33
C ILE A 638 -43.97 -60.64 -14.42
N ALA A 639 -42.74 -60.11 -14.38
CA ALA A 639 -41.68 -60.65 -13.54
C ALA A 639 -41.68 -59.98 -12.16
N THR A 640 -42.32 -60.62 -11.18
CA THR A 640 -42.55 -60.10 -9.83
C THR A 640 -42.69 -61.23 -8.80
N ASP A 641 -42.82 -60.90 -7.52
CA ASP A 641 -43.18 -61.85 -6.47
C ASP A 641 -44.71 -61.95 -6.35
N LYS A 642 -45.28 -63.09 -6.80
CA LYS A 642 -46.73 -63.34 -6.79
C LYS A 642 -47.32 -63.16 -5.39
N MET A 643 -46.67 -63.73 -4.38
CA MET A 643 -47.19 -63.77 -3.01
C MET A 643 -47.26 -62.37 -2.40
N ARG A 644 -46.24 -61.53 -2.62
CA ARG A 644 -46.22 -60.15 -2.10
C ARG A 644 -47.18 -59.23 -2.85
N LEU A 645 -47.31 -59.41 -4.17
CA LEU A 645 -48.31 -58.68 -4.95
C LEU A 645 -49.74 -58.98 -4.48
N GLU A 646 -50.07 -60.26 -4.31
CA GLU A 646 -51.37 -60.69 -3.79
C GLU A 646 -51.64 -60.21 -2.37
N GLN A 647 -50.59 -60.16 -1.53
CA GLN A 647 -50.69 -59.62 -0.16
C GLN A 647 -51.12 -58.15 -0.16
N ILE A 648 -50.54 -57.32 -1.03
CA ILE A 648 -50.92 -55.91 -1.19
C ILE A 648 -52.36 -55.80 -1.68
N LEU A 649 -52.71 -56.50 -2.77
CA LEU A 649 -54.04 -56.42 -3.39
C LEU A 649 -55.14 -56.92 -2.45
N LYS A 650 -54.91 -58.03 -1.73
CA LYS A 650 -55.82 -58.56 -0.72
C LYS A 650 -56.08 -57.53 0.38
N ASN A 651 -55.05 -56.82 0.83
CA ASN A 651 -55.21 -55.82 1.88
C ASN A 651 -55.98 -54.58 1.39
N LEU A 652 -55.70 -54.09 0.18
CA LEU A 652 -56.44 -52.97 -0.42
C LEU A 652 -57.93 -53.32 -0.65
N LEU A 653 -58.21 -54.50 -1.23
CA LEU A 653 -59.59 -54.97 -1.47
C LEU A 653 -60.34 -55.24 -0.16
N SER A 654 -59.69 -55.85 0.83
CA SER A 654 -60.30 -56.09 2.15
C SER A 654 -60.71 -54.78 2.82
N ASN A 655 -59.88 -53.73 2.72
CA ASN A 655 -60.22 -52.40 3.23
C ASN A 655 -61.41 -51.78 2.46
N ALA A 656 -61.41 -51.85 1.13
CA ALA A 656 -62.52 -51.38 0.31
C ALA A 656 -63.86 -52.04 0.70
N PHE A 657 -63.88 -53.37 0.88
CA PHE A 657 -65.04 -54.12 1.34
C PHE A 657 -65.42 -53.87 2.80
N LYS A 658 -64.47 -53.46 3.64
CA LYS A 658 -64.69 -53.17 5.05
C LYS A 658 -65.36 -51.81 5.24
N PHE A 659 -65.00 -50.81 4.43
CA PHE A 659 -65.45 -49.42 4.58
C PHE A 659 -66.56 -49.00 3.60
N THR A 660 -66.98 -49.90 2.71
CA THR A 660 -68.16 -49.73 1.85
C THR A 660 -69.34 -50.52 2.42
N THR A 661 -70.43 -49.82 2.75
CA THR A 661 -71.66 -50.45 3.27
C THR A 661 -72.70 -50.72 2.19
N GLU A 662 -72.84 -49.79 1.22
CA GLU A 662 -73.69 -49.90 0.03
C GLU A 662 -72.93 -49.30 -1.16
N GLY A 663 -73.03 -49.91 -2.34
CA GLY A 663 -72.35 -49.42 -3.55
C GLY A 663 -71.47 -50.46 -4.23
N THR A 664 -70.37 -50.01 -4.84
CA THR A 664 -69.51 -50.80 -5.74
C THR A 664 -68.06 -50.78 -5.28
N VAL A 665 -67.41 -51.95 -5.31
CA VAL A 665 -65.95 -52.07 -5.23
C VAL A 665 -65.45 -52.58 -6.59
N SER A 666 -64.46 -51.91 -7.16
CA SER A 666 -63.90 -52.27 -8.46
C SER A 666 -62.38 -52.39 -8.41
N LEU A 667 -61.83 -53.35 -9.15
CA LEU A 667 -60.40 -53.45 -9.44
C LEU A 667 -60.19 -53.24 -10.94
N LEU A 668 -59.47 -52.17 -11.26
CA LEU A 668 -59.08 -51.79 -12.61
C LEU A 668 -57.59 -52.05 -12.79
N ILE A 669 -57.22 -52.72 -13.88
CA ILE A 669 -55.81 -52.88 -14.26
C ILE A 669 -55.55 -52.06 -15.51
N ASP A 670 -54.48 -51.27 -15.45
CA ASP A 670 -54.04 -50.36 -16.50
C ASP A 670 -52.54 -50.59 -16.78
N ILE A 671 -52.11 -50.39 -18.02
CA ILE A 671 -50.71 -50.53 -18.42
C ILE A 671 -50.21 -49.23 -19.05
N ASN A 672 -49.08 -48.75 -18.56
CA ASN A 672 -48.37 -47.66 -19.20
C ASN A 672 -47.21 -48.23 -20.03
N SER A 673 -47.45 -48.43 -21.33
CA SER A 673 -46.46 -48.98 -22.26
C SER A 673 -45.22 -48.10 -22.43
N GLN A 674 -45.29 -46.78 -22.16
CA GLN A 674 -44.13 -45.87 -22.24
C GLN A 674 -43.22 -45.98 -21.02
N GLN A 675 -43.80 -46.21 -19.84
CA GLN A 675 -43.05 -46.33 -18.57
C GLN A 675 -42.76 -47.79 -18.18
N LYS A 676 -43.18 -48.77 -18.99
CA LYS A 676 -43.09 -50.21 -18.70
C LYS A 676 -43.63 -50.58 -17.31
N THR A 677 -44.74 -49.96 -16.90
CA THR A 677 -45.39 -50.21 -15.60
C THR A 677 -46.80 -50.73 -15.76
N ILE A 678 -47.23 -51.51 -14.78
CA ILE A 678 -48.61 -51.97 -14.61
C ILE A 678 -49.17 -51.38 -13.33
N SER A 679 -50.40 -50.86 -13.42
CA SER A 679 -51.10 -50.21 -12.31
C SER A 679 -52.37 -50.97 -11.95
N PHE A 680 -52.53 -51.29 -10.66
CA PHE A 680 -53.71 -51.91 -10.07
C PHE A 680 -54.46 -50.85 -9.25
N LYS A 681 -55.64 -50.45 -9.70
CA LYS A 681 -56.47 -49.42 -9.08
C LYS A 681 -57.65 -50.08 -8.37
N VAL A 682 -57.66 -50.03 -7.05
CA VAL A 682 -58.78 -50.49 -6.21
C VAL A 682 -59.62 -49.27 -5.85
N LYS A 683 -60.85 -49.23 -6.35
CA LYS A 683 -61.78 -48.13 -6.13
C LYS A 683 -63.02 -48.59 -5.38
N ASP A 684 -63.37 -47.84 -4.34
CA ASP A 684 -64.56 -48.03 -3.52
C ASP A 684 -65.43 -46.77 -3.50
N THR A 685 -66.73 -46.96 -3.31
CA THR A 685 -67.72 -45.86 -3.14
C THR A 685 -68.11 -45.70 -1.65
N GLY A 686 -67.18 -45.97 -0.74
CA GLY A 686 -67.39 -45.96 0.70
C GLY A 686 -67.31 -44.56 1.31
N ILE A 687 -67.01 -44.50 2.61
CA ILE A 687 -66.99 -43.26 3.41
C ILE A 687 -65.92 -42.24 3.00
N GLY A 688 -64.92 -42.63 2.22
CA GLY A 688 -63.77 -41.77 1.86
C GLY A 688 -62.86 -41.37 3.04
N ILE A 689 -61.76 -40.69 2.73
CA ILE A 689 -60.71 -40.26 3.68
C ILE A 689 -60.51 -38.74 3.55
N PRO A 690 -60.58 -37.95 4.64
CA PRO A 690 -60.36 -36.50 4.60
C PRO A 690 -58.92 -36.12 4.20
N PRO A 691 -58.70 -35.01 3.46
CA PRO A 691 -57.36 -34.58 2.99
C PRO A 691 -56.31 -34.44 4.10
N SER A 692 -56.71 -33.96 5.28
CA SER A 692 -55.82 -33.79 6.43
C SER A 692 -55.34 -35.12 7.03
N LYS A 693 -56.00 -36.24 6.71
CA LYS A 693 -55.70 -37.58 7.25
C LYS A 693 -55.08 -38.52 6.21
N MET A 694 -54.97 -38.12 4.94
CA MET A 694 -54.44 -38.96 3.86
C MET A 694 -52.97 -39.37 4.05
N SER A 695 -52.14 -38.49 4.62
CA SER A 695 -50.73 -38.84 4.90
C SER A 695 -50.58 -39.76 6.12
N LEU A 696 -51.48 -39.62 7.10
CA LEU A 696 -51.43 -40.35 8.38
C LEU A 696 -51.88 -41.81 8.24
N VAL A 697 -52.74 -42.17 7.27
CA VAL A 697 -53.23 -43.55 7.11
C VAL A 697 -52.16 -44.56 6.68
N PHE A 698 -51.00 -44.10 6.21
CA PHE A 698 -49.86 -44.95 5.90
C PHE A 698 -48.82 -45.04 7.02
N GLU A 699 -49.00 -44.33 8.14
CA GLU A 699 -48.14 -44.46 9.33
C GLU A 699 -48.54 -45.70 10.14
N ALA A 700 -47.53 -46.44 10.62
CA ALA A 700 -47.78 -47.65 11.40
C ALA A 700 -48.54 -47.33 12.69
N PHE A 701 -49.55 -48.15 13.02
CA PHE A 701 -50.40 -48.03 14.21
C PHE A 701 -51.34 -46.82 14.27
N GLN A 702 -51.45 -46.03 13.19
CA GLN A 702 -52.40 -44.92 13.13
C GLN A 702 -53.70 -45.30 12.40
N GLN A 703 -54.84 -44.80 12.90
CA GLN A 703 -56.16 -44.96 12.29
C GLN A 703 -56.84 -43.61 12.20
N ALA A 704 -57.58 -43.36 11.11
CA ALA A 704 -58.18 -42.06 10.81
C ALA A 704 -59.13 -41.54 11.90
N ASP A 705 -59.80 -42.39 12.70
CA ASP A 705 -60.64 -41.97 13.84
C ASP A 705 -60.54 -42.92 15.04
N GLY A 706 -60.27 -42.37 16.22
CA GLY A 706 -60.16 -43.12 17.49
C GLY A 706 -61.49 -43.58 18.10
N SER A 707 -62.63 -43.05 17.64
CA SER A 707 -63.97 -43.34 18.15
C SER A 707 -64.62 -44.58 17.49
N THR A 708 -64.13 -45.01 16.32
CA THR A 708 -64.61 -46.15 15.53
C THR A 708 -64.15 -47.53 16.02
N ARG A 709 -63.46 -47.60 17.16
CA ARG A 709 -62.91 -48.84 17.78
C ARG A 709 -63.92 -49.98 17.97
N ARG A 710 -65.24 -49.71 17.95
CA ARG A 710 -66.27 -50.72 18.26
C ARG A 710 -66.99 -51.33 17.05
N LYS A 711 -66.83 -50.81 15.82
CA LYS A 711 -67.58 -51.34 14.65
C LYS A 711 -66.72 -52.04 13.58
N PHE A 712 -65.45 -51.66 13.40
CA PHE A 712 -64.64 -52.15 12.29
C PHE A 712 -63.17 -52.39 12.72
N GLY A 713 -62.92 -53.43 13.53
CA GLY A 713 -61.59 -53.74 14.08
C GLY A 713 -60.50 -53.95 13.02
N GLY A 714 -59.32 -53.37 13.20
CA GLY A 714 -58.14 -53.52 12.34
C GLY A 714 -56.86 -53.10 13.08
N THR A 715 -55.69 -53.56 12.61
CA THR A 715 -54.38 -53.41 13.28
C THR A 715 -53.73 -52.04 13.03
N GLY A 716 -54.14 -51.35 11.96
CA GLY A 716 -53.48 -50.10 11.52
C GLY A 716 -52.10 -50.34 10.89
N LEU A 717 -51.76 -51.58 10.53
CA LEU A 717 -50.47 -51.95 9.94
C LEU A 717 -50.57 -52.33 8.45
N GLY A 718 -51.76 -52.72 7.97
CA GLY A 718 -51.90 -53.22 6.60
C GLY A 718 -51.42 -52.23 5.53
N LEU A 719 -51.83 -50.95 5.62
CA LEU A 719 -51.46 -49.94 4.60
C LEU A 719 -49.97 -49.55 4.67
N SER A 720 -49.38 -49.48 5.86
CA SER A 720 -47.95 -49.20 6.02
C SER A 720 -47.10 -50.34 5.47
N ILE A 721 -47.47 -51.60 5.75
CA ILE A 721 -46.81 -52.79 5.17
C ILE A 721 -46.98 -52.82 3.66
N SER A 722 -48.18 -52.52 3.15
CA SER A 722 -48.44 -52.49 1.70
C SER A 722 -47.55 -51.47 0.98
N ARG A 723 -47.33 -50.29 1.58
CA ARG A 723 -46.46 -49.25 1.03
C ARG A 723 -45.00 -49.69 0.99
N GLU A 724 -44.50 -50.31 2.06
CA GLU A 724 -43.11 -50.77 2.07
C GLU A 724 -42.88 -52.01 1.18
N LEU A 725 -43.86 -52.92 1.07
CA LEU A 725 -43.82 -54.03 0.11
C LEU A 725 -43.85 -53.52 -1.34
N ALA A 726 -44.65 -52.50 -1.65
CA ALA A 726 -44.67 -51.89 -2.98
C ALA A 726 -43.30 -51.30 -3.34
N LYS A 727 -42.65 -50.58 -2.41
CA LYS A 727 -41.27 -50.09 -2.59
C LYS A 727 -40.27 -51.21 -2.80
N LEU A 728 -40.39 -52.31 -2.04
CA LEU A 728 -39.53 -53.49 -2.20
C LEU A 728 -39.68 -54.10 -3.60
N LEU A 729 -40.90 -54.19 -4.14
CA LEU A 729 -41.19 -54.62 -5.52
C LEU A 729 -40.77 -53.58 -6.59
N GLY A 730 -40.20 -52.44 -6.22
CA GLY A 730 -39.77 -51.38 -7.13
C GLY A 730 -40.92 -50.49 -7.62
N GLY A 731 -42.04 -50.49 -6.91
CA GLY A 731 -43.26 -49.72 -7.20
C GLY A 731 -43.64 -48.70 -6.13
N ASP A 732 -44.83 -48.13 -6.24
CA ASP A 732 -45.39 -47.16 -5.29
C ASP A 732 -46.92 -47.30 -5.16
N ILE A 733 -47.49 -46.84 -4.04
CA ILE A 733 -48.94 -46.79 -3.80
C ILE A 733 -49.39 -45.34 -3.65
N LYS A 734 -50.31 -44.92 -4.52
CA LYS A 734 -50.98 -43.62 -4.45
C LYS A 734 -52.41 -43.75 -3.91
N LEU A 735 -52.87 -42.72 -3.21
CA LEU A 735 -54.21 -42.63 -2.66
C LEU A 735 -54.88 -41.33 -3.16
N GLU A 736 -56.05 -41.47 -3.75
CA GLU A 736 -56.96 -40.37 -4.05
C GLU A 736 -58.29 -40.66 -3.35
N SER A 737 -58.81 -39.72 -2.56
CA SER A 737 -60.05 -39.95 -1.82
C SER A 737 -60.77 -38.65 -1.53
N GLU A 738 -62.10 -38.71 -1.39
CA GLU A 738 -62.92 -37.58 -1.00
C GLU A 738 -63.99 -38.06 -0.01
N GLU A 739 -64.19 -37.31 1.07
CA GLU A 739 -65.08 -37.69 2.17
C GLU A 739 -66.53 -37.85 1.67
N ASN A 740 -67.13 -39.01 1.95
CA ASN A 740 -68.46 -39.48 1.50
C ASN A 740 -68.62 -39.76 0.01
N VAL A 741 -67.53 -39.75 -0.78
CA VAL A 741 -67.56 -40.11 -2.21
C VAL A 741 -66.89 -41.47 -2.45
N GLY A 742 -65.82 -41.77 -1.72
CA GLY A 742 -65.09 -43.03 -1.81
C GLY A 742 -63.57 -42.86 -1.82
N SER A 743 -62.85 -43.95 -2.04
CA SER A 743 -61.38 -43.94 -2.13
C SER A 743 -60.89 -44.74 -3.33
N GLU A 744 -59.78 -44.31 -3.92
CA GLU A 744 -59.07 -45.00 -4.99
C GLU A 744 -57.59 -45.18 -4.58
N PHE A 745 -57.18 -46.44 -4.42
CA PHE A 745 -55.80 -46.83 -4.15
C PHE A 745 -55.17 -47.37 -5.43
N THR A 746 -54.10 -46.73 -5.89
CA THR A 746 -53.38 -47.11 -7.11
C THR A 746 -52.01 -47.67 -6.75
N LEU A 747 -51.84 -49.00 -6.87
CA LEU A 747 -50.54 -49.66 -6.82
C LEU A 747 -49.90 -49.66 -8.20
N THR A 748 -48.68 -49.16 -8.35
CA THR A 748 -47.93 -49.19 -9.62
C THR A 748 -46.64 -49.97 -9.45
N ILE A 749 -46.41 -50.99 -10.28
CA ILE A 749 -45.20 -51.82 -10.26
C ILE A 749 -44.57 -51.92 -11.66
N PRO A 750 -43.24 -52.14 -11.78
CA PRO A 750 -42.59 -52.37 -13.08
C PRO A 750 -42.98 -53.73 -13.68
N LEU A 751 -43.05 -53.82 -15.01
CA LEU A 751 -43.33 -55.07 -15.73
C LEU A 751 -42.21 -56.12 -15.56
N ASN A 752 -40.97 -55.66 -15.34
CA ASN A 752 -39.82 -56.50 -15.04
C ASN A 752 -39.07 -55.94 -13.84
N TYR A 753 -38.94 -56.71 -12.76
CA TYR A 753 -38.22 -56.33 -11.55
C TYR A 753 -36.75 -55.94 -11.81
N HIS A 754 -36.09 -56.50 -12.83
CA HIS A 754 -34.69 -56.15 -13.14
C HIS A 754 -34.50 -54.75 -13.75
N ASP A 755 -35.56 -54.09 -14.23
CA ASP A 755 -35.53 -52.69 -14.69
C ASP A 755 -35.70 -51.67 -13.52
N LYS A 756 -35.67 -52.14 -12.26
CA LYS A 756 -35.91 -51.35 -11.03
C LYS A 756 -35.01 -50.12 -10.89
N GLU A 757 -33.74 -50.19 -11.30
CA GLU A 757 -32.82 -49.05 -11.21
C GLU A 757 -33.16 -47.92 -12.20
N ALA A 758 -33.63 -48.27 -13.41
CA ALA A 758 -34.04 -47.28 -14.41
C ALA A 758 -35.33 -46.55 -13.97
N PHE A 759 -36.30 -47.28 -13.41
CA PHE A 759 -37.54 -46.71 -12.89
C PHE A 759 -37.34 -45.84 -11.64
N LEU A 760 -36.52 -46.29 -10.68
CA LEU A 760 -36.17 -45.49 -9.50
C LEU A 760 -35.36 -44.24 -9.85
N ALA A 761 -34.54 -44.27 -10.90
CA ALA A 761 -33.80 -43.10 -11.40
C ALA A 761 -34.72 -42.07 -12.08
N GLU A 762 -35.74 -42.53 -12.82
CA GLU A 762 -36.71 -41.66 -13.50
C GLU A 762 -37.72 -41.06 -12.50
N GLN A 763 -38.15 -41.82 -11.49
CA GLN A 763 -38.90 -41.29 -10.36
C GLN A 763 -38.07 -40.35 -9.49
N LYS A 764 -36.78 -40.64 -9.24
CA LYS A 764 -35.88 -39.68 -8.57
C LYS A 764 -35.69 -38.41 -9.38
N LYS A 765 -35.72 -38.44 -10.71
CA LYS A 765 -35.71 -37.22 -11.55
C LYS A 765 -37.00 -36.41 -11.41
N VAL A 766 -38.17 -37.05 -11.43
CA VAL A 766 -39.45 -36.36 -11.28
C VAL A 766 -39.64 -35.86 -9.84
N ALA A 767 -39.26 -36.66 -8.85
CA ALA A 767 -39.22 -36.29 -7.44
C ALA A 767 -38.15 -35.21 -7.16
N GLN A 768 -37.00 -35.19 -7.85
CA GLN A 768 -36.02 -34.09 -7.76
C GLN A 768 -36.49 -32.81 -8.45
N ILE A 769 -37.40 -32.89 -9.43
CA ILE A 769 -38.02 -31.70 -10.03
C ILE A 769 -39.07 -31.12 -9.08
N GLN A 770 -39.81 -31.96 -8.35
CA GLN A 770 -40.75 -31.52 -7.30
C GLN A 770 -40.04 -31.16 -5.97
N GLU A 771 -38.98 -31.86 -5.59
CA GLU A 771 -38.10 -31.53 -4.47
C GLU A 771 -37.27 -30.30 -4.82
N LYS A 772 -36.88 -30.01 -6.07
CA LYS A 772 -36.31 -28.68 -6.41
C LYS A 772 -37.31 -27.55 -6.26
N GLN A 773 -38.62 -27.82 -6.36
CA GLN A 773 -39.66 -26.83 -6.05
C GLN A 773 -39.93 -26.71 -4.53
N HIS A 774 -39.60 -27.74 -3.73
CA HIS A 774 -39.76 -27.72 -2.26
C HIS A 774 -38.47 -27.33 -1.50
N PHE A 775 -37.28 -27.67 -2.02
CA PHE A 775 -35.96 -27.22 -1.55
C PHE A 775 -35.66 -25.78 -1.94
N ALA A 776 -36.25 -25.27 -3.03
CA ALA A 776 -36.30 -23.83 -3.27
C ALA A 776 -37.13 -23.06 -2.20
N ALA A 777 -37.86 -23.77 -1.34
CA ALA A 777 -38.57 -23.19 -0.18
C ALA A 777 -37.93 -23.55 1.18
N LEU A 778 -36.82 -24.29 1.22
CA LEU A 778 -36.12 -24.69 2.46
C LEU A 778 -34.60 -24.38 2.46
N GLU A 779 -34.06 -23.78 1.40
CA GLU A 779 -32.68 -23.22 1.36
C GLU A 779 -32.55 -21.80 1.97
N GLU A 780 -33.57 -21.31 2.70
CA GLU A 780 -33.44 -20.14 3.60
C GLU A 780 -33.43 -20.59 5.06
N ALA A 781 -32.40 -21.32 5.47
CA ALA A 781 -32.05 -21.48 6.88
C ALA A 781 -30.58 -21.91 7.06
N GLU A 782 -29.64 -21.16 6.49
CA GLU A 782 -28.33 -21.01 7.12
C GLU A 782 -28.35 -19.72 7.94
N GLU A 783 -28.30 -19.88 9.26
CA GLU A 783 -28.22 -18.77 10.22
C GLU A 783 -27.02 -17.87 9.91
N ARG A 784 -27.30 -16.72 9.29
CA ARG A 784 -26.42 -15.56 9.28
C ARG A 784 -27.11 -14.42 10.01
N PHE A 785 -26.54 -14.06 11.14
CA PHE A 785 -27.00 -13.00 12.04
C PHE A 785 -27.34 -11.70 11.30
N THR A 786 -28.63 -11.41 11.08
CA THR A 786 -29.15 -10.03 10.98
C THR A 786 -30.60 -9.99 11.52
N VAL A 787 -30.74 -9.30 12.67
CA VAL A 787 -31.93 -8.70 13.32
C VAL A 787 -33.32 -9.36 13.11
N THR A 788 -33.94 -9.77 14.21
CA THR A 788 -35.22 -10.51 14.33
C THR A 788 -36.52 -9.72 14.06
N HIS A 789 -36.46 -8.52 13.48
CA HIS A 789 -37.67 -7.70 13.25
C HIS A 789 -37.60 -6.96 11.91
N ILE A 790 -38.43 -7.36 10.94
CA ILE A 790 -38.66 -6.60 9.71
C ILE A 790 -39.62 -5.44 10.01
N PRO A 791 -39.24 -4.17 9.82
CA PRO A 791 -40.13 -3.03 10.01
C PRO A 791 -41.31 -3.05 9.00
N GLY A 792 -42.49 -2.58 9.40
CA GLY A 792 -43.66 -2.50 8.51
C GLY A 792 -43.48 -1.44 7.42
N ASP A 793 -44.08 -1.67 6.24
CA ASP A 793 -44.00 -0.77 5.07
C ASP A 793 -44.41 0.68 5.40
N VAL A 794 -43.66 1.64 4.85
CA VAL A 794 -43.96 3.08 4.93
C VAL A 794 -44.88 3.46 3.78
N ALA A 795 -46.01 4.11 4.09
CA ALA A 795 -46.95 4.60 3.07
C ALA A 795 -46.31 5.71 2.20
N ASP A 796 -46.06 5.39 0.92
CA ASP A 796 -45.35 6.24 -0.04
C ASP A 796 -46.21 6.60 -1.28
N ASP A 797 -45.60 7.20 -2.29
CA ASP A 797 -46.32 7.71 -3.48
C ASP A 797 -46.53 6.67 -4.60
N ARG A 798 -46.16 5.38 -4.38
CA ARG A 798 -46.08 4.35 -5.44
C ARG A 798 -47.36 4.16 -6.24
N ALA A 799 -48.52 4.33 -5.61
CA ALA A 799 -49.83 4.16 -6.25
C ALA A 799 -50.25 5.32 -7.17
N THR A 800 -49.50 6.43 -7.19
CA THR A 800 -49.87 7.66 -7.92
C THR A 800 -48.82 8.12 -8.93
N ILE A 801 -47.76 7.34 -9.19
CA ILE A 801 -46.67 7.71 -10.11
C ILE A 801 -47.14 7.59 -11.58
N THR A 802 -46.88 8.63 -12.36
CA THR A 802 -47.04 8.65 -13.82
C THR A 802 -45.68 8.79 -14.50
N ALA A 803 -45.57 8.42 -15.78
CA ALA A 803 -44.28 8.36 -16.51
C ALA A 803 -43.51 9.69 -16.62
N ASN A 804 -44.13 10.83 -16.28
CA ASN A 804 -43.51 12.15 -16.35
C ASN A 804 -43.19 12.74 -14.96
N ASP A 805 -43.43 12.00 -13.88
CA ASP A 805 -43.14 12.43 -12.51
C ASP A 805 -41.67 12.17 -12.16
N LYS A 806 -41.05 13.08 -11.41
CA LYS A 806 -39.69 12.92 -10.92
C LYS A 806 -39.69 12.11 -9.62
N VAL A 807 -39.19 10.89 -9.68
CA VAL A 807 -39.26 9.91 -8.57
C VAL A 807 -37.90 9.72 -7.90
N ILE A 808 -37.85 9.81 -6.57
CA ILE A 808 -36.67 9.47 -5.75
C ILE A 808 -36.96 8.22 -4.95
N LEU A 809 -36.03 7.27 -4.96
CA LEU A 809 -36.11 6.05 -4.16
C LEU A 809 -35.28 6.18 -2.89
N ILE A 810 -35.87 5.86 -1.75
CA ILE A 810 -35.24 5.90 -0.43
C ILE A 810 -35.19 4.47 0.10
N ILE A 811 -33.99 3.96 0.35
CA ILE A 811 -33.76 2.60 0.88
C ILE A 811 -33.17 2.74 2.28
N GLU A 812 -34.01 2.56 3.30
CA GLU A 812 -33.73 2.91 4.69
C GLU A 812 -34.61 2.07 5.64
N ASP A 813 -34.00 1.39 6.61
CA ASP A 813 -34.70 0.49 7.54
C ASP A 813 -35.32 1.23 8.74
N ASP A 814 -34.79 2.40 9.13
CA ASP A 814 -35.40 3.28 10.13
C ASP A 814 -36.67 3.96 9.59
N THR A 815 -37.83 3.37 9.88
CA THR A 815 -39.14 3.85 9.40
C THR A 815 -39.49 5.30 9.81
N PRO A 816 -39.23 5.79 11.04
CA PRO A 816 -39.28 7.23 11.35
C PRO A 816 -38.41 8.11 10.44
N PHE A 817 -37.16 7.71 10.21
CA PHE A 817 -36.22 8.49 9.41
C PHE A 817 -36.61 8.49 7.93
N ALA A 818 -37.00 7.33 7.39
CA ALA A 818 -37.52 7.18 6.04
C ALA A 818 -38.76 8.06 5.78
N LYS A 819 -39.68 8.16 6.76
CA LYS A 819 -40.84 9.09 6.69
C LYS A 819 -40.42 10.55 6.60
N MET A 820 -39.41 10.95 7.38
CA MET A 820 -38.89 12.31 7.34
C MET A 820 -38.24 12.65 5.98
N LEU A 821 -37.48 11.71 5.40
CA LEU A 821 -36.90 11.87 4.06
C LEU A 821 -37.98 11.94 2.98
N LEU A 822 -39.03 11.13 3.09
CA LEU A 822 -40.19 11.14 2.20
C LEU A 822 -40.94 12.49 2.25
N ASP A 823 -41.19 13.01 3.46
CA ASP A 823 -41.85 14.32 3.63
C ASP A 823 -41.00 15.47 3.07
N PHE A 824 -39.67 15.38 3.17
CA PHE A 824 -38.77 16.37 2.58
C PHE A 824 -38.76 16.30 1.05
N THR A 825 -38.76 15.09 0.50
CA THR A 825 -38.86 14.82 -0.95
C THR A 825 -40.15 15.41 -1.52
N ARG A 826 -41.28 15.20 -0.84
CA ARG A 826 -42.59 15.78 -1.21
C ARG A 826 -42.59 17.31 -1.17
N LYS A 827 -41.97 17.93 -0.16
CA LYS A 827 -41.86 19.40 -0.05
C LYS A 827 -41.11 20.06 -1.22
N ARG A 828 -40.30 19.30 -1.96
CA ARG A 828 -39.52 19.76 -3.12
C ARG A 828 -40.15 19.40 -4.48
N ASN A 829 -41.42 18.99 -4.50
CA ASN A 829 -42.16 18.53 -5.69
C ASN A 829 -41.60 17.26 -6.36
N TYR A 830 -40.89 16.42 -5.62
CA TYR A 830 -40.52 15.07 -6.07
C TYR A 830 -41.47 14.04 -5.45
N LYS A 831 -41.77 12.96 -6.18
CA LYS A 831 -42.48 11.80 -5.61
C LYS A 831 -41.46 10.87 -4.96
N GLY A 832 -41.74 10.42 -3.75
CA GLY A 832 -40.83 9.52 -3.03
C GLY A 832 -41.40 8.11 -2.94
N ILE A 833 -40.55 7.10 -3.16
CA ILE A 833 -40.85 5.70 -2.88
C ILE A 833 -39.85 5.17 -1.85
N VAL A 834 -40.33 4.36 -0.91
CA VAL A 834 -39.54 3.91 0.24
C VAL A 834 -39.46 2.38 0.27
N ALA A 835 -38.24 1.86 0.38
CA ALA A 835 -37.96 0.46 0.65
C ALA A 835 -37.23 0.32 2.00
N VAL A 836 -37.74 -0.53 2.88
CA VAL A 836 -37.11 -0.81 4.19
C VAL A 836 -36.10 -1.96 4.14
N ARG A 837 -35.95 -2.59 2.98
CA ARG A 837 -35.04 -3.72 2.72
C ARG A 837 -34.23 -3.47 1.45
N GLY A 838 -33.00 -3.96 1.42
CA GLY A 838 -32.09 -3.76 0.30
C GLY A 838 -32.53 -4.47 -0.99
N ASP A 839 -33.02 -5.71 -0.88
CA ASP A 839 -33.50 -6.51 -2.02
C ASP A 839 -34.71 -5.86 -2.72
N VAL A 840 -35.70 -5.43 -1.93
CA VAL A 840 -36.88 -4.71 -2.43
C VAL A 840 -36.48 -3.37 -3.06
N GLY A 841 -35.47 -2.69 -2.51
CA GLY A 841 -34.94 -1.46 -3.09
C GLY A 841 -34.40 -1.64 -4.51
N ILE A 842 -33.71 -2.75 -4.79
CA ILE A 842 -33.21 -3.07 -6.13
C ILE A 842 -34.35 -3.34 -7.11
N GLU A 843 -35.37 -4.09 -6.69
CA GLU A 843 -36.55 -4.34 -7.51
C GLU A 843 -37.29 -3.04 -7.85
N MET A 844 -37.49 -2.17 -6.86
CA MET A 844 -38.11 -0.87 -7.04
C MET A 844 -37.31 0.05 -7.96
N ALA A 845 -35.98 0.05 -7.85
CA ALA A 845 -35.10 0.81 -8.74
C ALA A 845 -35.28 0.37 -10.21
N ASN A 846 -35.39 -0.94 -10.45
CA ASN A 846 -35.64 -1.49 -11.78
C ASN A 846 -37.04 -1.19 -12.32
N GLN A 847 -38.05 -1.19 -11.45
CA GLN A 847 -39.45 -1.01 -11.85
C GLN A 847 -39.81 0.46 -12.10
N TYR A 848 -39.39 1.37 -11.22
CA TYR A 848 -39.83 2.77 -11.22
C TYR A 848 -38.79 3.74 -11.80
N ASN A 849 -37.58 3.25 -12.14
CA ASN A 849 -36.50 4.03 -12.74
C ASN A 849 -36.32 5.41 -12.11
N PRO A 850 -36.01 5.47 -10.80
CA PRO A 850 -35.91 6.73 -10.08
C PRO A 850 -34.78 7.60 -10.63
N ILE A 851 -34.93 8.91 -10.51
CA ILE A 851 -33.90 9.87 -10.92
C ILE A 851 -32.69 9.88 -9.96
N ALA A 852 -32.87 9.42 -8.73
CA ALA A 852 -31.84 9.29 -7.71
C ALA A 852 -32.25 8.28 -6.63
N ILE A 853 -31.26 7.66 -5.98
CA ILE A 853 -31.45 6.71 -4.88
C ILE A 853 -30.71 7.22 -3.64
N LEU A 854 -31.40 7.29 -2.51
CA LEU A 854 -30.81 7.48 -1.18
C LEU A 854 -30.71 6.11 -0.51
N LEU A 855 -29.52 5.68 -0.13
CA LEU A 855 -29.24 4.31 0.31
C LEU A 855 -28.55 4.30 1.67
N ASP A 856 -29.15 3.64 2.67
CA ASP A 856 -28.44 3.27 3.89
C ASP A 856 -27.54 2.06 3.68
N ILE A 857 -26.44 1.99 4.43
CA ILE A 857 -25.52 0.85 4.45
C ILE A 857 -26.08 -0.31 5.27
N GLN A 858 -26.71 -0.01 6.41
CA GLN A 858 -27.16 -1.04 7.35
C GLN A 858 -28.60 -1.48 7.05
N LEU A 859 -28.78 -2.28 5.99
CA LEU A 859 -30.10 -2.73 5.56
C LEU A 859 -30.34 -4.24 5.84
N PRO A 860 -31.57 -4.64 6.18
CA PRO A 860 -31.95 -6.04 6.27
C PRO A 860 -31.90 -6.75 4.91
N VAL A 861 -31.59 -8.06 4.94
CA VAL A 861 -31.56 -9.01 3.81
C VAL A 861 -30.45 -8.78 2.78
N LYS A 862 -30.25 -7.57 2.30
CA LYS A 862 -29.07 -7.17 1.52
C LYS A 862 -28.52 -5.89 2.10
N ASP A 863 -27.23 -5.88 2.43
CA ASP A 863 -26.57 -4.68 2.92
C ASP A 863 -26.47 -3.61 1.81
N GLY A 864 -26.30 -2.35 2.20
CA GLY A 864 -26.25 -1.25 1.23
C GLY A 864 -25.08 -1.33 0.25
N TRP A 865 -24.01 -2.08 0.58
CA TRP A 865 -22.89 -2.28 -0.34
C TRP A 865 -23.25 -3.27 -1.44
N GLN A 866 -23.90 -4.38 -1.08
CA GLN A 866 -24.44 -5.37 -2.01
C GLN A 866 -25.51 -4.74 -2.91
N VAL A 867 -26.38 -3.91 -2.34
CA VAL A 867 -27.37 -3.14 -3.11
C VAL A 867 -26.68 -2.22 -4.12
N MET A 868 -25.62 -1.52 -3.72
CA MET A 868 -24.85 -0.67 -4.62
C MET A 868 -24.20 -1.48 -5.76
N GLU A 869 -23.51 -2.57 -5.42
CA GLU A 869 -22.84 -3.43 -6.39
C GLU A 869 -23.83 -3.97 -7.42
N GLU A 870 -25.00 -4.42 -6.98
CA GLU A 870 -26.03 -4.96 -7.86
C GLU A 870 -26.68 -3.87 -8.72
N LEU A 871 -26.98 -2.70 -8.14
CA LEU A 871 -27.48 -1.54 -8.89
C LEU A 871 -26.48 -1.07 -9.96
N LYS A 872 -25.18 -1.09 -9.66
CA LYS A 872 -24.11 -0.67 -10.58
C LYS A 872 -23.74 -1.76 -11.59
N SER A 873 -23.91 -3.04 -11.25
CA SER A 873 -23.72 -4.16 -12.17
C SER A 873 -24.83 -4.24 -13.23
N ASN A 874 -26.04 -3.80 -12.90
CA ASN A 874 -27.19 -3.86 -13.80
C ASN A 874 -27.20 -2.66 -14.77
N PRO A 875 -27.15 -2.87 -16.10
CA PRO A 875 -27.09 -1.79 -17.09
C PRO A 875 -28.24 -0.79 -17.04
N LYS A 876 -29.43 -1.19 -16.54
CA LYS A 876 -30.59 -0.30 -16.45
C LYS A 876 -30.52 0.66 -15.26
N THR A 877 -29.98 0.21 -14.13
CA THR A 877 -29.92 0.97 -12.87
C THR A 877 -28.56 1.62 -12.63
N ARG A 878 -27.49 1.16 -13.32
CA ARG A 878 -26.13 1.70 -13.25
C ARG A 878 -26.04 3.24 -13.36
N PRO A 879 -26.73 3.91 -14.31
CA PRO A 879 -26.60 5.36 -14.48
C PRO A 879 -27.35 6.17 -13.41
N ILE A 880 -28.17 5.53 -12.56
CA ILE A 880 -28.92 6.24 -11.53
C ILE A 880 -27.93 6.69 -10.44
N PRO A 881 -27.92 7.98 -10.07
CA PRO A 881 -27.08 8.48 -8.99
C PRO A 881 -27.53 7.91 -7.65
N VAL A 882 -26.60 7.31 -6.91
CA VAL A 882 -26.86 6.72 -5.59
C VAL A 882 -26.04 7.48 -4.54
N HIS A 883 -26.71 7.96 -3.50
CA HIS A 883 -26.10 8.66 -2.38
C HIS A 883 -26.18 7.79 -1.12
N ILE A 884 -25.04 7.58 -0.46
CA ILE A 884 -24.93 6.71 0.71
C ILE A 884 -25.11 7.53 1.99
N MET A 885 -25.92 7.01 2.90
CA MET A 885 -26.13 7.53 4.26
C MET A 885 -25.47 6.57 5.27
N SER A 886 -24.59 7.05 6.15
CA SER A 886 -23.93 6.21 7.17
C SER A 886 -23.59 6.99 8.44
N SER A 887 -23.30 6.29 9.55
CA SER A 887 -22.84 6.86 10.82
C SER A 887 -21.34 6.64 11.08
N LEU A 888 -20.63 5.96 10.18
CA LEU A 888 -19.20 5.60 10.33
C LEU A 888 -18.36 6.15 9.18
N SER A 889 -17.26 6.81 9.54
CA SER A 889 -16.35 7.55 8.66
C SER A 889 -15.55 6.63 7.72
N VAL A 890 -16.15 6.22 6.61
CA VAL A 890 -15.47 5.52 5.50
C VAL A 890 -15.62 6.30 4.20
N LYS A 891 -14.94 7.46 4.14
CA LYS A 891 -15.06 8.44 3.05
C LYS A 891 -14.37 8.00 1.75
N ARG A 892 -13.33 7.16 1.83
CA ARG A 892 -12.50 6.75 0.68
C ARG A 892 -13.07 5.58 -0.12
N GLU A 893 -13.68 4.61 0.54
CA GLU A 893 -14.16 3.39 -0.13
C GLU A 893 -15.44 3.62 -0.94
N SER A 894 -16.29 4.56 -0.51
CA SER A 894 -17.56 4.91 -1.17
C SER A 894 -17.38 5.53 -2.57
N LEU A 895 -16.37 6.39 -2.75
CA LEU A 895 -16.10 7.08 -4.02
C LEU A 895 -15.48 6.15 -5.06
N LEU A 896 -14.63 5.21 -4.61
CA LEU A 896 -14.00 4.20 -5.48
C LEU A 896 -15.02 3.22 -6.07
N LYS A 897 -16.17 3.03 -5.42
CA LYS A 897 -17.26 2.13 -5.85
C LYS A 897 -18.41 2.83 -6.58
N GLY A 898 -18.26 4.12 -6.93
CA GLY A 898 -19.18 4.84 -7.82
C GLY A 898 -20.38 5.53 -7.16
N ALA A 899 -20.33 5.81 -5.85
CA ALA A 899 -21.31 6.65 -5.17
C ALA A 899 -21.09 8.14 -5.48
N VAL A 900 -22.17 8.93 -5.55
CA VAL A 900 -22.09 10.35 -5.96
C VAL A 900 -21.64 11.26 -4.80
N ASP A 901 -22.07 10.99 -3.57
CA ASP A 901 -21.66 11.71 -2.37
C ASP A 901 -21.99 10.89 -1.10
N PHE A 902 -21.40 11.24 0.05
CA PHE A 902 -21.53 10.55 1.34
C PHE A 902 -22.14 11.45 2.43
N ILE A 903 -23.06 10.92 3.26
CA ILE A 903 -23.83 11.69 4.26
C ILE A 903 -23.74 11.06 5.67
N ASP A 904 -23.34 11.84 6.68
CA ASP A 904 -23.29 11.42 8.10
C ASP A 904 -24.69 11.50 8.79
N LYS A 905 -25.12 10.48 9.54
CA LYS A 905 -26.29 10.57 10.47
C LYS A 905 -25.84 11.12 11.85
N PRO A 906 -26.53 12.08 12.53
CA PRO A 906 -27.86 12.67 12.29
C PRO A 906 -27.81 14.20 12.05
N VAL A 907 -28.30 14.70 10.92
CA VAL A 907 -28.15 16.13 10.58
C VAL A 907 -29.44 16.95 10.72
N ALA A 908 -29.30 18.13 11.31
CA ALA A 908 -30.34 19.16 11.41
C ALA A 908 -30.84 19.62 10.02
N LEU A 909 -32.11 20.03 9.94
CA LEU A 909 -32.86 20.45 8.75
C LEU A 909 -32.12 21.39 7.76
N GLU A 910 -31.09 22.11 8.20
CA GLU A 910 -30.31 23.05 7.39
C GLU A 910 -29.41 22.35 6.34
N HIS A 911 -28.88 21.16 6.63
CA HIS A 911 -28.00 20.45 5.69
C HIS A 911 -28.78 19.70 4.59
N MET A 912 -30.05 19.32 4.82
CA MET A 912 -30.89 18.66 3.81
C MET A 912 -31.16 19.54 2.57
N LYS A 913 -31.15 20.87 2.74
CA LYS A 913 -31.33 21.83 1.64
C LYS A 913 -30.16 21.81 0.65
N LEU A 914 -28.93 21.66 1.17
CA LEU A 914 -27.68 21.62 0.41
C LEU A 914 -27.53 20.30 -0.38
N ILE A 915 -28.06 19.19 0.16
CA ILE A 915 -28.06 17.86 -0.47
C ILE A 915 -28.89 17.87 -1.77
N PHE A 916 -30.08 18.46 -1.73
CA PHE A 916 -30.95 18.55 -2.92
C PHE A 916 -30.48 19.58 -3.96
N GLU A 917 -29.83 20.67 -3.55
CA GLU A 917 -29.20 21.62 -4.50
C GLU A 917 -28.08 20.96 -5.30
N LYS A 918 -27.26 20.11 -4.68
CA LYS A 918 -26.21 19.34 -5.37
C LYS A 918 -26.77 18.32 -6.38
N LEU A 919 -27.87 17.65 -6.02
CA LEU A 919 -28.58 16.72 -6.91
C LEU A 919 -29.07 17.39 -8.20
N GLU A 920 -29.57 18.63 -8.13
CA GLU A 920 -30.05 19.37 -9.29
C GLU A 920 -28.93 19.84 -10.23
N VAL A 921 -27.74 20.15 -9.69
CA VAL A 921 -26.56 20.54 -10.48
C VAL A 921 -26.05 19.37 -11.33
N ALA A 922 -26.00 18.15 -10.76
CA ALA A 922 -25.51 16.96 -11.44
C ALA A 922 -26.36 16.53 -12.67
N LEU A 923 -27.65 16.91 -12.71
CA LEU A 923 -28.60 16.49 -13.73
C LEU A 923 -28.64 17.38 -14.99
N SER A 924 -27.78 18.42 -15.11
CA SER A 924 -28.07 19.56 -16.00
C SER A 924 -27.13 19.86 -17.20
N ARG A 925 -26.10 19.07 -17.57
CA ARG A 925 -25.22 19.44 -18.73
C ARG A 925 -24.61 18.30 -19.58
N SER A 926 -24.73 18.46 -20.90
CA SER A 926 -23.86 17.95 -21.99
C SER A 926 -23.95 18.90 -23.21
N PRO A 927 -22.92 19.09 -24.05
CA PRO A 927 -21.58 18.48 -24.02
C PRO A 927 -20.56 19.27 -23.16
N LYS A 928 -19.48 18.60 -22.74
CA LYS A 928 -18.44 19.17 -21.87
C LYS A 928 -17.19 19.57 -22.67
N GLN A 929 -16.70 20.80 -22.46
CA GLN A 929 -15.60 21.38 -23.23
C GLN A 929 -14.30 21.41 -22.41
N VAL A 930 -13.19 20.94 -22.97
CA VAL A 930 -11.86 20.94 -22.32
C VAL A 930 -10.92 21.92 -23.01
N LEU A 931 -10.28 22.77 -22.21
CA LEU A 931 -9.28 23.72 -22.68
C LEU A 931 -7.87 23.13 -22.48
N ILE A 932 -7.09 23.02 -23.55
CA ILE A 932 -5.70 22.56 -23.52
C ILE A 932 -4.78 23.76 -23.72
N ILE A 933 -3.88 23.99 -22.78
CA ILE A 933 -2.86 25.05 -22.81
C ILE A 933 -1.50 24.36 -22.84
N GLU A 934 -0.88 24.26 -24.01
CA GLU A 934 0.39 23.56 -24.24
C GLU A 934 1.23 24.33 -25.27
N GLU A 935 2.53 24.48 -25.00
CA GLU A 935 3.45 25.26 -25.85
C GLU A 935 3.84 24.49 -27.11
N ASN A 936 3.94 23.16 -27.03
CA ASN A 936 4.29 22.31 -28.17
C ASN A 936 3.05 21.92 -28.99
N GLU A 937 2.95 22.47 -30.20
CA GLU A 937 1.82 22.25 -31.12
C GLU A 937 1.58 20.76 -31.47
N GLN A 938 2.64 19.93 -31.54
CA GLN A 938 2.49 18.49 -31.83
C GLN A 938 1.93 17.72 -30.63
N HIS A 939 2.36 18.04 -29.41
CA HIS A 939 1.79 17.46 -28.19
C HIS A 939 0.34 17.88 -27.98
N ALA A 940 0.03 19.16 -28.21
CA ALA A 940 -1.32 19.68 -28.08
C ALA A 940 -2.29 19.00 -29.06
N LYS A 941 -1.87 18.79 -30.32
CA LYS A 941 -2.65 18.06 -31.33
C LYS A 941 -2.83 16.58 -30.97
N ALA A 942 -1.79 15.92 -30.49
CA ALA A 942 -1.88 14.54 -30.04
C ALA A 942 -2.89 14.39 -28.88
N LEU A 943 -2.79 15.24 -27.87
CA LEU A 943 -3.70 15.24 -26.72
C LEU A 943 -5.15 15.54 -27.12
N SER A 944 -5.35 16.52 -28.01
CA SER A 944 -6.66 16.85 -28.59
C SER A 944 -7.27 15.64 -29.31
N TYR A 945 -6.48 14.91 -30.10
CA TYR A 945 -6.93 13.69 -30.78
C TYR A 945 -7.30 12.57 -29.78
N PHE A 946 -6.48 12.34 -28.76
CA PHE A 946 -6.77 11.35 -27.71
C PHE A 946 -8.08 11.64 -26.98
N LEU A 947 -8.32 12.91 -26.61
CA LEU A 947 -9.55 13.32 -25.93
C LEU A 947 -10.78 13.31 -26.86
N ALA A 948 -10.62 13.72 -28.12
CA ALA A 948 -11.70 13.69 -29.11
C ALA A 948 -12.21 12.26 -29.37
N SER A 949 -11.35 11.24 -29.22
CA SER A 949 -11.76 9.84 -29.36
C SER A 949 -12.78 9.37 -28.29
N SER A 950 -12.90 10.11 -27.18
CA SER A 950 -13.79 9.83 -26.05
C SER A 950 -14.98 10.79 -25.95
N ASN A 951 -15.39 11.43 -27.07
CA ASN A 951 -16.54 12.35 -27.13
C ASN A 951 -16.36 13.66 -26.33
N ILE A 952 -15.11 14.11 -26.15
CA ILE A 952 -14.73 15.35 -25.48
C ILE A 952 -14.35 16.40 -26.52
N ASP A 953 -15.04 17.54 -26.53
CA ASP A 953 -14.66 18.67 -27.37
C ASP A 953 -13.47 19.41 -26.75
N THR A 954 -12.38 19.52 -27.50
CA THR A 954 -11.14 20.17 -27.03
C THR A 954 -10.90 21.48 -27.75
N ARG A 955 -10.45 22.48 -27.00
CA ARG A 955 -9.98 23.76 -27.53
C ARG A 955 -8.52 23.95 -27.15
N VAL A 956 -7.64 24.05 -28.14
CA VAL A 956 -6.19 24.26 -27.93
C VAL A 956 -5.88 25.75 -27.98
N VAL A 957 -5.10 26.23 -27.01
CA VAL A 957 -4.61 27.61 -26.93
C VAL A 957 -3.12 27.60 -26.63
N SER A 958 -2.35 28.41 -27.33
CA SER A 958 -0.88 28.40 -27.26
C SER A 958 -0.30 29.50 -26.34
N ASN A 959 -1.13 30.38 -25.77
CA ASN A 959 -0.67 31.55 -24.99
C ASN A 959 -1.61 31.93 -23.83
N VAL A 960 -1.05 32.45 -22.74
CA VAL A 960 -1.76 32.76 -21.47
C VAL A 960 -2.85 33.83 -21.64
N ASN A 961 -2.60 34.89 -22.43
CA ASN A 961 -3.60 35.95 -22.61
C ASN A 961 -4.84 35.48 -23.40
N GLU A 962 -4.66 34.57 -24.35
CA GLU A 962 -5.76 33.94 -25.08
C GLU A 962 -6.54 32.96 -24.18
N SER A 963 -5.89 32.38 -23.17
CA SER A 963 -6.53 31.47 -22.23
C SER A 963 -7.55 32.18 -21.33
N ILE A 964 -7.27 33.41 -20.88
CA ILE A 964 -8.19 34.22 -20.08
C ILE A 964 -9.40 34.65 -20.91
N GLU A 965 -9.20 35.03 -22.18
CA GLU A 965 -10.31 35.37 -23.08
C GLU A 965 -11.20 34.15 -23.37
N ALA A 966 -10.61 32.96 -23.55
CA ALA A 966 -11.35 31.71 -23.73
C ALA A 966 -12.14 31.32 -22.47
N LEU A 967 -11.56 31.47 -21.28
CA LEU A 967 -12.21 31.17 -20.00
C LEU A 967 -13.35 32.15 -19.66
N SER A 968 -13.27 33.40 -20.13
CA SER A 968 -14.33 34.41 -19.93
C SER A 968 -15.65 34.07 -20.64
N LYS A 969 -15.62 33.21 -21.66
CA LYS A 969 -16.79 32.84 -22.47
C LYS A 969 -17.69 31.77 -21.82
N LYS A 970 -17.36 31.29 -20.61
CA LYS A 970 -18.19 30.39 -19.76
C LYS A 970 -18.59 29.03 -20.40
N GLU A 971 -17.80 28.53 -21.33
CA GLU A 971 -18.06 27.25 -22.01
C GLU A 971 -17.10 26.12 -21.60
N VAL A 972 -16.06 26.37 -20.79
CA VAL A 972 -15.02 25.40 -20.42
C VAL A 972 -15.35 24.69 -19.09
N ASP A 973 -15.28 23.36 -19.08
CA ASP A 973 -15.57 22.51 -17.92
C ASP A 973 -14.31 21.88 -17.28
N CYS A 974 -13.16 21.85 -17.97
CA CYS A 974 -11.88 21.41 -17.42
C CYS A 974 -10.69 22.05 -18.18
N VAL A 975 -9.60 22.33 -17.47
CA VAL A 975 -8.36 22.88 -18.05
C VAL A 975 -7.21 21.90 -17.90
N ILE A 976 -6.50 21.63 -18.99
CA ILE A 976 -5.23 20.92 -18.99
C ILE A 976 -4.13 21.93 -19.30
N LEU A 977 -3.21 22.12 -18.35
CA LEU A 977 -2.13 23.09 -18.42
C LEU A 977 -0.78 22.38 -18.47
N ASP A 978 0.00 22.60 -19.53
CA ASP A 978 1.41 22.21 -19.53
C ASP A 978 2.24 23.21 -18.72
N MET A 979 3.02 22.70 -17.77
CA MET A 979 4.00 23.49 -17.04
C MET A 979 5.41 23.06 -17.41
N GLY A 980 6.12 23.94 -18.14
CA GLY A 980 7.55 23.86 -18.40
C GLY A 980 8.41 24.27 -17.17
N VAL A 981 9.65 24.71 -17.43
CA VAL A 981 10.58 25.31 -16.42
C VAL A 981 9.84 26.36 -15.57
N PRO A 982 10.14 26.57 -14.27
CA PRO A 982 9.34 27.45 -13.41
C PRO A 982 9.33 28.90 -13.92
N ASP A 983 8.36 29.20 -14.77
CA ASP A 983 8.08 30.53 -15.26
C ASP A 983 7.04 31.15 -14.33
N LYS A 984 7.34 32.33 -13.80
CA LYS A 984 6.42 33.08 -12.91
C LYS A 984 5.02 33.20 -13.51
N ASN A 985 4.93 33.24 -14.83
CA ASN A 985 3.70 33.37 -15.60
C ASN A 985 2.73 32.18 -15.39
N ALA A 986 3.22 30.95 -15.24
CA ALA A 986 2.35 29.78 -15.07
C ALA A 986 1.68 29.75 -13.69
N TYR A 987 2.40 30.18 -12.65
CA TYR A 987 1.85 30.36 -11.30
C TYR A 987 0.86 31.51 -11.22
N GLU A 988 1.19 32.64 -11.85
CA GLU A 988 0.27 33.79 -11.95
C GLU A 988 -1.02 33.39 -12.68
N THR A 989 -0.93 32.54 -13.71
CA THR A 989 -2.09 32.02 -14.43
C THR A 989 -3.01 31.18 -13.52
N LEU A 990 -2.45 30.24 -12.75
CA LEU A 990 -3.23 29.43 -11.79
C LEU A 990 -3.91 30.31 -10.73
N GLU A 991 -3.19 31.32 -10.23
CA GLU A 991 -3.69 32.25 -9.23
C GLU A 991 -4.80 33.15 -9.78
N ILE A 992 -4.68 33.62 -11.03
CA ILE A 992 -5.70 34.42 -11.72
C ILE A 992 -6.96 33.58 -11.98
N ILE A 993 -6.82 32.33 -12.43
CA ILE A 993 -7.97 31.45 -12.70
C ILE A 993 -8.77 31.20 -11.41
N LYS A 994 -8.09 30.87 -10.31
CA LYS A 994 -8.77 30.60 -9.02
C LYS A 994 -9.29 31.86 -8.32
N LYS A 995 -8.78 33.07 -8.62
CA LYS A 995 -9.29 34.34 -8.07
C LYS A 995 -10.42 34.98 -8.87
N SER A 996 -10.72 34.48 -10.06
CA SER A 996 -11.74 35.05 -10.95
C SER A 996 -13.15 34.57 -10.57
N GLU A 997 -14.09 35.50 -10.32
CA GLU A 997 -15.47 35.20 -9.92
C GLU A 997 -16.17 34.26 -10.94
N GLY A 998 -16.53 33.06 -10.49
CA GLY A 998 -17.21 32.05 -11.30
C GLY A 998 -16.32 30.93 -11.87
N LEU A 999 -15.00 30.99 -11.70
CA LEU A 999 -14.03 29.97 -12.13
C LEU A 999 -13.31 29.26 -10.95
N GLU A 1000 -13.67 29.58 -9.71
CA GLU A 1000 -13.05 29.07 -8.47
C GLU A 1000 -13.06 27.52 -8.40
N ASN A 1001 -14.12 26.90 -8.91
CA ASN A 1001 -14.33 25.45 -8.88
C ASN A 1001 -13.98 24.75 -10.21
N LEU A 1002 -13.32 25.43 -11.15
CA LEU A 1002 -12.90 24.79 -12.41
C LEU A 1002 -11.77 23.78 -12.12
N PRO A 1003 -11.91 22.51 -12.54
CA PRO A 1003 -10.87 21.50 -12.39
C PRO A 1003 -9.66 21.82 -13.26
N ILE A 1004 -8.47 21.82 -12.65
CA ILE A 1004 -7.20 22.07 -13.34
C ILE A 1004 -6.29 20.84 -13.23
N ILE A 1005 -5.93 20.27 -14.38
CA ILE A 1005 -4.97 19.18 -14.51
C ILE A 1005 -3.65 19.77 -15.00
N ILE A 1006 -2.59 19.58 -14.21
CA ILE A 1006 -1.24 19.99 -14.62
C ILE A 1006 -0.53 18.82 -15.28
N PHE A 1007 -0.06 19.05 -16.50
CA PHE A 1007 0.79 18.14 -17.23
C PHE A 1007 2.23 18.68 -17.16
N THR A 1008 3.20 17.91 -16.66
CA THR A 1008 4.58 18.41 -16.55
C THR A 1008 5.62 17.32 -16.80
N GLY A 1009 6.73 17.69 -17.45
CA GLY A 1009 7.85 16.79 -17.74
C GLY A 1009 8.99 16.83 -16.73
N LYS A 1010 8.89 17.61 -15.65
CA LYS A 1010 9.93 17.72 -14.61
C LYS A 1010 9.49 17.10 -13.29
N SER A 1011 10.44 16.55 -12.54
CA SER A 1011 10.25 16.21 -11.13
C SER A 1011 10.15 17.48 -10.31
N LEU A 1012 8.98 17.75 -9.74
CA LEU A 1012 8.74 18.91 -8.87
C LEU A 1012 9.37 18.66 -7.49
N SER A 1013 9.96 19.69 -6.88
CA SER A 1013 10.36 19.61 -5.47
C SER A 1013 9.13 19.55 -4.55
N LYS A 1014 9.27 19.01 -3.33
CA LYS A 1014 8.15 18.93 -2.35
C LYS A 1014 7.50 20.29 -2.06
N GLY A 1015 8.29 21.37 -2.09
CA GLY A 1015 7.79 22.74 -1.89
C GLY A 1015 6.98 23.25 -3.09
N GLU A 1016 7.43 22.97 -4.31
CA GLU A 1016 6.72 23.33 -5.55
C GLU A 1016 5.44 22.51 -5.71
N GLU A 1017 5.51 21.20 -5.47
CA GLU A 1017 4.35 20.30 -5.54
C GLU A 1017 3.25 20.74 -4.56
N SER A 1018 3.64 21.07 -3.33
CA SER A 1018 2.70 21.55 -2.29
C SER A 1018 2.08 22.90 -2.65
N ARG A 1019 2.84 23.80 -3.28
CA ARG A 1019 2.33 25.10 -3.76
C ARG A 1019 1.41 24.93 -4.97
N ILE A 1020 1.70 23.97 -5.85
CA ILE A 1020 0.87 23.66 -7.01
C ILE A 1020 -0.44 22.98 -6.59
N LYS A 1021 -0.41 22.03 -5.64
CA LYS A 1021 -1.59 21.37 -5.06
C LYS A 1021 -2.56 22.32 -4.34
N GLN A 1022 -2.13 23.54 -4.01
CA GLN A 1022 -3.04 24.56 -3.47
C GLN A 1022 -4.01 25.09 -4.54
N TYR A 1023 -3.66 24.99 -5.83
CA TYR A 1023 -4.43 25.59 -6.93
C TYR A 1023 -4.85 24.58 -8.01
N ALA A 1024 -4.17 23.45 -8.15
CA ALA A 1024 -4.48 22.40 -9.12
C ALA A 1024 -5.02 21.13 -8.44
N ASP A 1025 -6.00 20.51 -9.11
CA ASP A 1025 -6.74 19.36 -8.60
C ASP A 1025 -6.01 18.03 -8.88
N SER A 1026 -5.21 17.97 -9.95
CA SER A 1026 -4.38 16.81 -10.29
C SER A 1026 -3.07 17.21 -10.97
N ILE A 1027 -2.01 16.42 -10.74
CA ILE A 1027 -0.69 16.61 -11.35
C ILE A 1027 -0.30 15.30 -12.04
N VAL A 1028 -0.13 15.35 -13.36
CA VAL A 1028 0.28 14.23 -14.20
C VAL A 1028 1.68 14.49 -14.75
N LEU A 1029 2.61 13.57 -14.45
CA LEU A 1029 3.95 13.57 -15.00
C LEU A 1029 3.94 13.02 -16.43
N LYS A 1030 4.65 13.65 -17.38
CA LYS A 1030 4.86 13.23 -18.77
C LYS A 1030 5.69 11.92 -18.85
N THR A 1031 5.08 10.80 -18.44
CA THR A 1031 5.62 9.43 -18.51
C THR A 1031 4.92 8.62 -19.62
N ALA A 1032 5.33 7.37 -19.86
CA ALA A 1032 4.77 6.48 -20.88
C ALA A 1032 3.23 6.34 -20.84
N TYR A 1033 2.65 6.37 -19.64
CA TYR A 1033 1.22 6.18 -19.40
C TYR A 1033 0.45 7.48 -19.21
N SER A 1034 1.12 8.62 -19.38
CA SER A 1034 0.61 9.90 -18.94
C SER A 1034 -0.60 10.42 -19.72
N TYR A 1035 -0.72 10.08 -21.01
CA TYR A 1035 -1.91 10.41 -21.81
C TYR A 1035 -3.15 9.62 -21.38
N GLN A 1036 -2.99 8.34 -21.05
CA GLN A 1036 -4.08 7.52 -20.51
C GLN A 1036 -4.48 8.00 -19.11
N ARG A 1037 -3.49 8.37 -18.29
CA ARG A 1037 -3.74 8.98 -16.99
C ARG A 1037 -4.45 10.33 -17.10
N ILE A 1038 -4.09 11.19 -18.06
CA ILE A 1038 -4.84 12.44 -18.32
C ILE A 1038 -6.28 12.12 -18.73
N LEU A 1039 -6.50 11.10 -19.55
CA LEU A 1039 -7.85 10.65 -19.93
C LEU A 1039 -8.66 10.16 -18.72
N ASP A 1040 -8.04 9.38 -17.83
CA ASP A 1040 -8.70 8.88 -16.62
C ASP A 1040 -9.05 10.03 -15.66
N GLU A 1041 -8.12 10.96 -15.44
CA GLU A 1041 -8.31 12.13 -14.59
C GLU A 1041 -9.36 13.07 -15.18
N ALA A 1042 -9.26 13.40 -16.48
CA ALA A 1042 -10.25 14.22 -17.18
C ALA A 1042 -11.62 13.52 -17.22
N GLY A 1043 -11.67 12.20 -17.43
CA GLY A 1043 -12.90 11.41 -17.39
C GLY A 1043 -13.56 11.38 -16.02
N LEU A 1044 -12.75 11.34 -14.95
CA LEU A 1044 -13.20 11.42 -13.56
C LEU A 1044 -13.79 12.80 -13.24
N PHE A 1045 -13.12 13.88 -13.64
CA PHE A 1045 -13.60 15.25 -13.43
C PHE A 1045 -14.81 15.61 -14.32
N LEU A 1046 -14.86 15.06 -15.53
CA LEU A 1046 -15.94 15.29 -16.48
C LEU A 1046 -17.05 14.24 -16.40
N HIS A 1047 -16.98 13.29 -15.45
CA HIS A 1047 -18.02 12.29 -15.18
C HIS A 1047 -18.57 11.60 -16.45
N LEU A 1048 -17.69 11.34 -17.42
CA LEU A 1048 -18.04 10.68 -18.69
C LEU A 1048 -18.12 9.16 -18.45
N ILE A 1049 -19.16 8.71 -17.74
CA ILE A 1049 -19.54 7.29 -17.77
C ILE A 1049 -20.29 7.08 -19.08
N GLU A 1050 -19.55 6.64 -20.10
CA GLU A 1050 -19.99 6.10 -21.40
C GLU A 1050 -21.51 6.21 -21.69
N GLU A 1051 -21.98 7.42 -21.96
CA GLU A 1051 -23.15 7.62 -22.80
C GLU A 1051 -22.72 7.29 -24.23
N ASN A 1052 -22.89 6.04 -24.65
CA ASN A 1052 -23.32 5.67 -26.01
C ASN A 1052 -23.27 4.15 -26.22
N GLN A 1053 -24.44 3.49 -26.17
CA GLN A 1053 -24.92 2.68 -27.30
C GLN A 1053 -26.34 2.12 -27.04
N LYS A 1054 -27.32 2.99 -27.27
CA LYS A 1054 -28.57 2.58 -27.94
C LYS A 1054 -28.64 3.34 -29.26
N GLN A 1055 -27.88 2.88 -30.24
CA GLN A 1055 -28.18 3.03 -31.67
C GLN A 1055 -27.17 2.23 -32.48
N GLU A 1056 -27.66 1.26 -33.24
CA GLU A 1056 -26.90 0.55 -34.26
C GLU A 1056 -26.29 1.56 -35.24
N ARG A 1057 -24.96 1.76 -35.17
CA ARG A 1057 -24.17 2.32 -36.28
C ARG A 1057 -22.91 1.47 -36.48
N PRO A 1058 -22.66 0.95 -37.70
CA PRO A 1058 -21.61 -0.03 -37.97
C PRO A 1058 -20.21 0.61 -38.15
N SER A 1059 -19.81 1.56 -37.29
CA SER A 1059 -18.55 2.31 -37.46
C SER A 1059 -17.57 2.25 -36.27
N LEU A 1060 -17.96 1.74 -35.10
CA LEU A 1060 -17.08 1.74 -33.90
C LEU A 1060 -16.04 0.60 -33.83
N ARG A 1061 -16.12 -0.41 -34.70
CA ARG A 1061 -15.08 -1.46 -34.83
C ARG A 1061 -13.86 -1.05 -35.67
N LYS A 1062 -13.88 0.11 -36.35
CA LYS A 1062 -12.74 0.58 -37.15
C LYS A 1062 -11.77 1.47 -36.37
N THR A 1063 -12.20 2.15 -35.31
CA THR A 1063 -11.39 3.19 -34.65
C THR A 1063 -10.49 2.64 -33.53
N LEU A 1064 -10.90 1.57 -32.84
CA LEU A 1064 -10.07 0.88 -31.83
C LEU A 1064 -8.92 0.05 -32.45
N ALA A 1065 -8.98 -0.26 -33.75
CA ALA A 1065 -7.86 -0.83 -34.50
C ALA A 1065 -6.76 0.21 -34.83
N GLY A 1066 -7.07 1.51 -34.77
CA GLY A 1066 -6.16 2.59 -35.14
C GLY A 1066 -4.98 2.78 -34.18
N LEU A 1067 -5.11 2.41 -32.90
CA LEU A 1067 -4.05 2.56 -31.90
C LEU A 1067 -2.89 1.56 -32.08
N SER A 1068 -3.15 0.41 -32.70
CA SER A 1068 -2.13 -0.57 -33.07
C SER A 1068 -1.51 -0.32 -34.45
N ASP A 1069 -2.16 0.47 -35.32
CA ASP A 1069 -1.74 0.65 -36.72
C ASP A 1069 -0.71 1.80 -36.93
N VAL A 1070 -0.54 2.76 -36.01
CA VAL A 1070 0.34 3.93 -36.21
C VAL A 1070 1.82 3.55 -36.42
N LEU A 1071 2.30 2.52 -35.72
CA LEU A 1071 3.70 2.06 -35.78
C LEU A 1071 3.93 0.98 -36.86
N LYS A 1072 2.86 0.40 -37.38
CA LYS A 1072 2.94 -0.73 -38.31
C LYS A 1072 3.63 -0.32 -39.60
N ASP A 1073 4.53 -1.18 -40.09
CA ASP A 1073 5.31 -0.99 -41.31
C ASP A 1073 6.29 0.21 -41.33
N LYS A 1074 6.39 0.99 -40.24
CA LYS A 1074 7.35 2.09 -40.10
C LYS A 1074 8.77 1.59 -39.95
N VAL A 1075 9.73 2.28 -40.56
CA VAL A 1075 11.15 1.88 -40.56
C VAL A 1075 11.92 2.64 -39.49
N VAL A 1076 12.52 1.93 -38.53
CA VAL A 1076 13.37 2.48 -37.47
C VAL A 1076 14.83 2.11 -37.71
N LEU A 1077 15.72 3.10 -37.71
CA LEU A 1077 17.17 2.89 -37.64
C LEU A 1077 17.60 2.90 -36.17
N ILE A 1078 18.27 1.84 -35.70
CA ILE A 1078 18.82 1.75 -34.34
C ILE A 1078 20.34 1.77 -34.43
N ALA A 1079 20.97 2.81 -33.88
CA ALA A 1079 22.42 2.96 -33.80
C ALA A 1079 22.87 2.89 -32.34
N ASP A 1080 23.59 1.83 -31.98
CA ASP A 1080 24.11 1.58 -30.62
C ASP A 1080 25.40 0.76 -30.75
N ASP A 1081 26.42 1.02 -29.93
CA ASP A 1081 27.68 0.29 -30.00
C ASP A 1081 27.60 -1.09 -29.32
N ASP A 1082 26.63 -1.29 -28.41
CA ASP A 1082 26.35 -2.56 -27.79
C ASP A 1082 25.30 -3.35 -28.58
N VAL A 1083 25.78 -4.40 -29.25
CA VAL A 1083 24.94 -5.38 -29.98
C VAL A 1083 23.80 -5.98 -29.15
N ARG A 1084 23.92 -6.03 -27.81
CA ARG A 1084 22.84 -6.51 -26.92
C ARG A 1084 21.68 -5.51 -26.83
N ASN A 1085 21.97 -4.21 -26.84
CA ASN A 1085 20.95 -3.16 -26.84
C ASN A 1085 20.21 -3.14 -28.18
N ILE A 1086 20.95 -3.23 -29.29
CA ILE A 1086 20.35 -3.39 -30.63
C ILE A 1086 19.40 -4.59 -30.64
N PHE A 1087 19.85 -5.75 -30.14
CA PHE A 1087 19.01 -6.97 -30.12
C PHE A 1087 17.75 -6.81 -29.27
N SER A 1088 17.88 -6.21 -28.08
CA SER A 1088 16.78 -6.00 -27.14
C SER A 1088 15.72 -5.04 -27.71
N LEU A 1089 16.17 -3.90 -28.26
CA LEU A 1089 15.29 -2.93 -28.90
C LEU A 1089 14.65 -3.46 -30.19
N THR A 1090 15.40 -4.26 -30.97
CA THR A 1090 14.86 -4.94 -32.15
C THR A 1090 13.71 -5.85 -31.76
N LYS A 1091 13.91 -6.72 -30.74
CA LYS A 1091 12.85 -7.63 -30.29
C LYS A 1091 11.62 -6.92 -29.74
N ALA A 1092 11.81 -5.81 -29.04
CA ALA A 1092 10.72 -5.00 -28.52
C ALA A 1092 9.91 -4.33 -29.64
N LEU A 1093 10.56 -3.72 -30.62
CA LEU A 1093 9.89 -3.00 -31.70
C LEU A 1093 9.30 -3.93 -32.78
N GLU A 1094 9.84 -5.15 -32.96
CA GLU A 1094 9.25 -6.19 -33.81
C GLU A 1094 7.84 -6.59 -33.34
N GLN A 1095 7.57 -6.58 -32.02
CA GLN A 1095 6.23 -6.88 -31.47
C GLN A 1095 5.17 -5.87 -31.93
N HIS A 1096 5.60 -4.66 -32.30
CA HIS A 1096 4.75 -3.60 -32.84
C HIS A 1096 4.77 -3.52 -34.39
N GLN A 1097 5.27 -4.55 -35.08
CA GLN A 1097 5.29 -4.67 -36.55
C GLN A 1097 6.07 -3.55 -37.26
N MET A 1098 7.09 -2.98 -36.59
CA MET A 1098 8.04 -2.05 -37.22
C MET A 1098 9.09 -2.82 -38.03
N LYS A 1099 9.74 -2.14 -38.99
CA LYS A 1099 10.91 -2.65 -39.72
C LYS A 1099 12.17 -2.04 -39.13
N ILE A 1100 13.10 -2.87 -38.68
CA ILE A 1100 14.29 -2.41 -37.95
C ILE A 1100 15.52 -2.50 -38.85
N LEU A 1101 16.29 -1.42 -38.89
CA LEU A 1101 17.61 -1.36 -39.51
C LEU A 1101 18.65 -1.17 -38.40
N PRO A 1102 19.51 -2.16 -38.11
CA PRO A 1102 20.55 -2.03 -37.09
C PRO A 1102 21.81 -1.34 -37.67
N ALA A 1103 22.48 -0.55 -36.84
CA ALA A 1103 23.79 0.02 -37.09
C ALA A 1103 24.65 -0.04 -35.81
N VAL A 1104 25.93 -0.40 -35.95
CA VAL A 1104 26.83 -0.64 -34.79
C VAL A 1104 27.66 0.58 -34.39
N ASP A 1105 27.68 1.62 -35.22
CA ASP A 1105 28.34 2.89 -34.92
C ASP A 1105 27.73 4.04 -35.75
N GLY A 1106 28.18 5.28 -35.50
CA GLY A 1106 27.68 6.46 -36.20
C GLY A 1106 27.97 6.50 -37.71
N LYS A 1107 29.06 5.89 -38.17
CA LYS A 1107 29.39 5.84 -39.62
C LYS A 1107 28.52 4.83 -40.34
N ASP A 1108 28.31 3.67 -39.72
CA ASP A 1108 27.41 2.63 -40.19
C ASP A 1108 25.97 3.17 -40.23
N ALA A 1109 25.55 3.94 -39.23
CA ALA A 1109 24.25 4.61 -39.23
C ALA A 1109 24.07 5.54 -40.44
N LEU A 1110 25.06 6.36 -40.77
CA LEU A 1110 25.03 7.23 -41.96
C LEU A 1110 24.98 6.43 -43.26
N LYS A 1111 25.72 5.31 -43.33
CA LYS A 1111 25.72 4.42 -44.50
C LYS A 1111 24.37 3.73 -44.70
N VAL A 1112 23.79 3.18 -43.64
CA VAL A 1112 22.47 2.53 -43.65
C VAL A 1112 21.38 3.54 -44.02
N LEU A 1113 21.47 4.78 -43.54
CA LEU A 1113 20.56 5.86 -43.88
C LEU A 1113 20.65 6.28 -45.36
N ALA A 1114 21.85 6.24 -45.94
CA ALA A 1114 22.08 6.50 -47.36
C ALA A 1114 21.59 5.37 -48.27
N GLU A 1115 21.74 4.12 -47.85
CA GLU A 1115 21.25 2.94 -48.57
C GLU A 1115 19.73 2.78 -48.47
N ASN A 1116 19.12 3.29 -47.38
CA ASN A 1116 17.69 3.16 -47.09
C ASN A 1116 17.02 4.54 -46.88
N PRO A 1117 16.62 5.25 -47.95
CA PRO A 1117 16.02 6.59 -47.83
C PRO A 1117 14.61 6.61 -47.21
N LYS A 1118 14.03 5.45 -46.87
CA LYS A 1118 12.68 5.30 -46.28
C LYS A 1118 12.70 5.12 -44.76
N VAL A 1119 13.68 5.67 -44.05
CA VAL A 1119 13.69 5.65 -42.58
C VAL A 1119 12.68 6.66 -42.04
N ASP A 1120 11.84 6.23 -41.10
CA ASP A 1120 10.81 7.06 -40.48
C ASP A 1120 11.27 7.72 -39.18
N VAL A 1121 12.19 7.07 -38.45
CA VAL A 1121 12.76 7.54 -37.18
C VAL A 1121 14.12 6.89 -36.91
N VAL A 1122 15.00 7.59 -36.17
CA VAL A 1122 16.31 7.09 -35.73
C VAL A 1122 16.37 7.04 -34.21
N LEU A 1123 16.76 5.89 -33.65
CA LEU A 1123 17.20 5.75 -32.25
C LEU A 1123 18.73 5.82 -32.25
N MET A 1124 19.28 6.84 -31.63
CA MET A 1124 20.71 7.16 -31.70
C MET A 1124 21.33 7.12 -30.32
N ASP A 1125 22.24 6.18 -30.06
CA ASP A 1125 23.07 6.24 -28.86
C ASP A 1125 24.02 7.44 -28.92
N MET A 1126 24.10 8.20 -27.83
CA MET A 1126 24.99 9.36 -27.73
C MET A 1126 26.46 8.95 -27.55
N MET A 1127 26.74 7.77 -26.96
CA MET A 1127 28.10 7.30 -26.69
C MET A 1127 28.46 6.11 -27.57
N MET A 1128 29.00 6.37 -28.77
CA MET A 1128 29.50 5.34 -29.68
C MET A 1128 30.96 5.60 -30.08
N PRO A 1129 31.75 4.56 -30.38
CA PRO A 1129 33.12 4.71 -30.86
C PRO A 1129 33.19 5.26 -32.30
N GLU A 1130 34.35 5.83 -32.66
CA GLU A 1130 34.65 6.53 -33.93
C GLU A 1130 33.87 7.83 -34.20
N LEU A 1131 32.56 7.75 -34.37
CA LEU A 1131 31.67 8.90 -34.60
C LEU A 1131 30.59 8.89 -33.52
N ASP A 1132 30.66 9.85 -32.61
CA ASP A 1132 29.73 9.93 -31.48
C ASP A 1132 28.29 10.29 -31.96
N GLY A 1133 27.29 10.02 -31.12
CA GLY A 1133 25.89 10.25 -31.49
C GLY A 1133 25.55 11.74 -31.70
N TYR A 1134 26.28 12.66 -31.06
CA TYR A 1134 26.09 14.10 -31.23
C TYR A 1134 26.56 14.54 -32.63
N GLN A 1135 27.76 14.14 -33.03
CA GLN A 1135 28.35 14.38 -34.34
C GLN A 1135 27.53 13.70 -35.42
N THR A 1136 27.10 12.45 -35.20
CA THR A 1136 26.25 11.72 -36.15
C THR A 1136 24.92 12.44 -36.37
N THR A 1137 24.28 12.91 -35.31
CA THR A 1137 23.04 13.69 -35.40
C THR A 1137 23.26 14.99 -36.20
N GLN A 1138 24.35 15.71 -35.95
CA GLN A 1138 24.70 16.92 -36.70
C GLN A 1138 24.94 16.63 -38.19
N GLU A 1139 25.62 15.54 -38.53
CA GLU A 1139 25.84 15.13 -39.92
C GLU A 1139 24.52 14.76 -40.62
N ILE A 1140 23.61 14.04 -39.96
CA ILE A 1140 22.26 13.76 -40.49
C ILE A 1140 21.51 15.08 -40.75
N ARG A 1141 21.62 16.07 -39.87
CA ARG A 1141 20.94 17.37 -40.02
C ARG A 1141 21.52 18.26 -41.13
N LYS A 1142 22.79 18.07 -41.50
CA LYS A 1142 23.40 18.73 -42.68
C LYS A 1142 22.82 18.21 -44.00
N MET A 1143 22.26 17.01 -44.02
CA MET A 1143 21.64 16.43 -45.21
C MET A 1143 20.23 17.03 -45.44
N PRO A 1144 19.97 17.71 -46.57
CA PRO A 1144 18.69 18.40 -46.80
C PRO A 1144 17.46 17.48 -46.74
N MET A 1145 17.64 16.21 -47.12
CA MET A 1145 16.58 15.20 -47.15
C MET A 1145 16.10 14.74 -45.76
N TYR A 1146 16.96 14.81 -44.73
CA TYR A 1146 16.68 14.28 -43.39
C TYR A 1146 16.54 15.37 -42.32
N LYS A 1147 16.38 16.62 -42.74
CA LYS A 1147 16.26 17.77 -41.83
C LYS A 1147 15.06 17.66 -40.88
N GLN A 1148 13.99 17.00 -41.32
CA GLN A 1148 12.77 16.76 -40.55
C GLN A 1148 12.66 15.32 -40.01
N LEU A 1149 13.68 14.48 -40.19
CA LEU A 1149 13.65 13.11 -39.70
C LEU A 1149 13.69 13.10 -38.16
N PRO A 1150 12.72 12.50 -37.45
CA PRO A 1150 12.79 12.37 -36.00
C PRO A 1150 14.02 11.57 -35.55
N ILE A 1151 14.83 12.15 -34.64
CA ILE A 1151 15.99 11.48 -34.04
C ILE A 1151 15.78 11.45 -32.52
N LEU A 1152 15.62 10.27 -31.94
CA LEU A 1152 15.49 10.05 -30.50
C LEU A 1152 16.86 9.66 -29.94
N ALA A 1153 17.40 10.51 -29.07
CA ALA A 1153 18.69 10.30 -28.44
C ALA A 1153 18.58 9.30 -27.27
N VAL A 1154 19.43 8.28 -27.27
CA VAL A 1154 19.51 7.27 -26.20
C VAL A 1154 20.79 7.55 -25.40
N THR A 1155 20.70 7.80 -24.09
CA THR A 1155 21.87 8.20 -23.26
C THR A 1155 21.96 7.48 -21.91
N ALA A 1156 23.16 7.13 -21.47
CA ALA A 1156 23.43 6.50 -20.17
C ALA A 1156 23.44 7.46 -18.97
N LYS A 1157 23.40 8.78 -19.19
CA LYS A 1157 23.48 9.80 -18.13
C LYS A 1157 22.27 10.74 -18.20
N ALA A 1158 21.49 10.76 -17.12
CA ALA A 1158 20.37 11.68 -16.91
C ALA A 1158 20.78 12.79 -15.93
N MET A 1159 21.84 13.55 -16.25
CA MET A 1159 22.24 14.73 -15.46
C MET A 1159 21.53 16.00 -15.97
N MET A 1160 21.38 17.02 -15.12
CA MET A 1160 20.85 18.32 -15.54
C MET A 1160 21.70 18.90 -16.69
N GLY A 1161 21.06 19.16 -17.84
CA GLY A 1161 21.70 19.75 -19.03
C GLY A 1161 22.01 18.78 -20.17
N ASP A 1162 21.98 17.46 -19.96
CA ASP A 1162 22.24 16.51 -21.06
C ASP A 1162 21.13 16.50 -22.12
N ARG A 1163 19.87 16.74 -21.72
CA ARG A 1163 18.75 16.98 -22.64
C ARG A 1163 19.03 18.18 -23.55
N GLU A 1164 19.46 19.30 -22.99
CA GLU A 1164 19.72 20.53 -23.75
C GLU A 1164 20.84 20.31 -24.78
N LYS A 1165 21.88 19.54 -24.43
CA LYS A 1165 22.95 19.16 -25.36
C LYS A 1165 22.45 18.29 -26.51
N CYS A 1166 21.61 17.28 -26.23
CA CYS A 1166 21.05 16.41 -27.28
C CYS A 1166 20.16 17.20 -28.24
N ILE A 1167 19.28 18.06 -27.71
CA ILE A 1167 18.42 18.92 -28.52
C ILE A 1167 19.24 19.94 -29.32
N ALA A 1168 20.28 20.55 -28.72
CA ALA A 1168 21.17 21.49 -29.40
C ALA A 1168 21.97 20.83 -30.53
N ALA A 1169 22.31 19.54 -30.41
CA ALA A 1169 22.91 18.76 -31.48
C ALA A 1169 21.94 18.41 -32.62
N GLY A 1170 20.63 18.63 -32.43
CA GLY A 1170 19.58 18.43 -33.41
C GLY A 1170 18.71 17.20 -33.18
N ALA A 1171 18.78 16.55 -32.01
CA ALA A 1171 17.84 15.49 -31.64
C ALA A 1171 16.42 16.06 -31.46
N SER A 1172 15.42 15.25 -31.77
CA SER A 1172 14.00 15.57 -31.61
C SER A 1172 13.52 15.35 -30.19
N ASP A 1173 13.99 14.28 -29.54
CA ASP A 1173 13.74 14.00 -28.13
C ASP A 1173 14.84 13.08 -27.56
N TYR A 1174 14.73 12.69 -26.28
CA TYR A 1174 15.69 11.80 -25.64
C TYR A 1174 15.04 10.74 -24.74
N ILE A 1175 15.77 9.66 -24.49
CA ILE A 1175 15.42 8.57 -23.57
C ILE A 1175 16.67 8.08 -22.84
N SER A 1176 16.55 7.76 -21.55
CA SER A 1176 17.66 7.27 -20.74
C SER A 1176 17.83 5.75 -20.86
N LYS A 1177 19.08 5.25 -20.77
CA LYS A 1177 19.41 3.84 -20.60
C LYS A 1177 19.38 3.47 -19.11
N PRO A 1178 18.87 2.29 -18.70
CA PRO A 1178 18.25 1.25 -19.54
C PRO A 1178 16.93 1.72 -20.14
N VAL A 1179 16.69 1.39 -21.42
CA VAL A 1179 15.54 1.90 -22.18
C VAL A 1179 14.27 1.19 -21.74
N ASP A 1180 13.29 1.96 -21.25
CA ASP A 1180 11.92 1.48 -21.02
C ASP A 1180 11.18 1.36 -22.36
N VAL A 1181 10.73 0.15 -22.68
CA VAL A 1181 10.07 -0.17 -23.96
C VAL A 1181 8.74 0.57 -24.10
N ASP A 1182 7.95 0.69 -23.04
CA ASP A 1182 6.64 1.34 -23.10
C ASP A 1182 6.80 2.85 -23.30
N GLN A 1183 7.82 3.43 -22.66
CA GLN A 1183 8.20 4.83 -22.84
C GLN A 1183 8.67 5.10 -24.27
N LEU A 1184 9.51 4.23 -24.81
CA LEU A 1184 9.99 4.32 -26.19
C LEU A 1184 8.83 4.26 -27.20
N VAL A 1185 7.92 3.29 -27.03
CA VAL A 1185 6.75 3.12 -27.90
C VAL A 1185 5.84 4.35 -27.87
N SER A 1186 5.67 4.95 -26.69
CA SER A 1186 4.87 6.17 -26.52
C SER A 1186 5.48 7.37 -27.25
N LEU A 1187 6.79 7.57 -27.14
CA LEU A 1187 7.51 8.61 -27.89
C LEU A 1187 7.43 8.38 -29.40
N LEU A 1188 7.59 7.13 -29.85
CA LEU A 1188 7.48 6.77 -31.26
C LEU A 1188 6.09 7.09 -31.83
N ARG A 1189 5.01 6.85 -31.07
CA ARG A 1189 3.64 7.21 -31.49
C ARG A 1189 3.46 8.70 -31.67
N VAL A 1190 4.02 9.52 -30.77
CA VAL A 1190 3.96 10.98 -30.85
C VAL A 1190 4.65 11.49 -32.12
N TRP A 1191 5.86 11.00 -32.40
CA TRP A 1191 6.66 11.50 -33.53
C TRP A 1191 6.29 10.91 -34.89
N LEU A 1192 5.59 9.76 -34.93
CA LEU A 1192 5.20 9.08 -36.17
C LEU A 1192 3.71 9.25 -36.54
N TYR A 1193 2.95 10.00 -35.75
CA TYR A 1193 1.51 10.24 -35.97
C TYR A 1193 1.19 10.87 -37.34
N ASP A 1194 1.95 11.87 -37.77
CA ASP A 1194 1.68 12.68 -38.97
C ASP A 1194 2.02 12.00 -40.31
N LYS A 1195 2.51 10.75 -40.30
CA LYS A 1195 2.94 10.03 -41.51
C LYS A 1195 2.06 8.82 -41.87
N ALA A 1196 0.88 8.67 -41.27
CA ALA A 1196 -0.04 7.57 -41.54
C ALA A 1196 -0.59 7.59 -42.98
#